data_AF-A0A8J6D829-F1
#
_entry.id   AF-A0A8J6D829-F1
#
_cell.length_a   1.000
_cell.length_b   1.000
_cell.length_c   1.000
_cell.angle_alpha   90.00
_cell.angle_beta   90.00
_cell.angle_gamma   90.00
#
_symmetry.space_group_name_H-M   'P 1'
#
loop_
_entity.id
_entity.type
_entity.pdbx_description
1 polymer ?
#
loop_
_entity_poly.entity_id
_entity_poly.type
_entity_poly.pdbx_seq_one_letter_code
_entity_poly.pdbx_strand_id
1 'polypeptide(L)'
;MLLRQHGIKPRLSPNPLFTLNQSYLHFSTNPIDAQSPFPSSETQSFVKTICSQVYESYQQQAFSRFSPPRLNLNINPYSLTHEQAISIVAFLANESGSMVALSFFYWALDIYIFKRFMRLYIVTATSLIKNGNFDRANEVMQCLVRNFSELGRLKEAVGMVFEMQNHGLKLNAETFNCILGVGLEMGLLDYLEKVFDEMSERGVCGDFCSYKLMVVGYCRMGRVSEVDKWLKEMLERGFIVDNATCTLVISLFCDKGFANRALWYFDKMVKMGFKPNLINYSCLINGLCEKGSIKQAFGKLEEMVREGWKPNVYVHTALIDGLCKKGWTEKAFRLFLKLVRSDKYKPNVHTYTSMISGYCSEEKLNRAEMLLSRMKEQGLVPNTNTYTTLINGHCKMGSFDRAYELMRVMDKEGFTPNIYTYNAIICGLCKRGRVQEAYELLRNGLLHGLQADKVTYTILITEQCKQANTELAMAFFGKMTKVGLLLDMHSYNTLIAAFCKKKEMKESENLFEEALRLGLVPTKETYTSMISGYCRAGNLSLGLKFFNKMSDHSCVPDSITYGTLINGLCRESRLEEACQLYETMMDKGLSPCEVTRLTLAYEYCKKGDSAIAMVILERLEKKLWMRTVNTLIRKLCSEKKVGIAALFFHRLLDKDRNVNRVTLAAFVTACYETDKFALVSDLNERISKGIAFVLASSKVRCIASVNLSSQDQDKREHYKKPMLPFFCKTPSLFGTNNSSTLSLFAFKRTSQMARSALDEMSDSGAFMRTASTFRNFISRDPGSQFPPESGRYHLYVSYACPWASRCLAYLKVKGLDKAIGFTSVKPIWERTKETDEHMGWVFPTSDTEEPGAAPDPFNGAKSIRELYELASTNYTGKYTVPVLWDKKFKTIVNNESAEIIRMLNTEFNDIAENPAVDLYPPHLRAKIDKTNEWIYSGINNGVYKCGFARKQEPYDEAVKQLYDALDQCEEILSKQRYLCGNILTEADIRLFVTVIRFDEVYVVHFKCNKKLLREYPNLFNYTKDIYQIPGMSSTVNVQHIKRHYYGSHPSINPFGIIPVGPNIDYCSPHDRARFTA
;
A
#
# COMPACT_ATOMS: atom_id res chain seq x y z
N MET A 1 -46.14 -32.80 4.10
CA MET A 1 -46.76 -34.13 3.93
C MET A 1 -45.70 -35.21 4.11
N LEU A 2 -46.12 -36.37 4.63
CA LEU A 2 -45.54 -37.74 4.56
C LEU A 2 -44.08 -37.90 4.05
N LEU A 3 -43.14 -38.29 4.93
CA LEU A 3 -42.60 -39.68 5.13
C LEU A 3 -41.53 -40.10 4.09
N ARG A 4 -40.30 -40.43 4.51
CA ARG A 4 -39.74 -41.79 4.81
C ARG A 4 -39.85 -42.75 3.61
N GLN A 5 -38.81 -43.51 3.23
CA GLN A 5 -38.35 -44.70 3.97
C GLN A 5 -36.92 -45.16 3.61
N HIS A 6 -36.20 -45.62 4.65
CA HIS A 6 -35.30 -46.80 4.79
C HIS A 6 -34.29 -47.18 3.68
N GLY A 7 -33.03 -47.56 3.95
CA GLY A 7 -32.22 -47.59 5.19
C GLY A 7 -31.89 -48.99 5.76
N ILE A 8 -30.63 -49.25 6.14
CA ILE A 8 -30.15 -50.36 6.99
C ILE A 8 -28.71 -50.04 7.52
N LYS A 9 -28.34 -50.59 8.69
CA LYS A 9 -27.04 -50.47 9.42
C LYS A 9 -26.23 -51.78 9.29
N PRO A 10 -24.93 -51.92 9.69
CA PRO A 10 -24.18 -51.20 10.74
C PRO A 10 -22.76 -50.75 10.23
N ARG A 11 -21.58 -50.75 10.90
CA ARG A 11 -21.10 -51.27 12.21
C ARG A 11 -19.79 -50.55 12.66
N LEU A 12 -19.55 -50.55 13.98
CA LEU A 12 -18.26 -50.40 14.71
C LEU A 12 -17.31 -49.20 14.49
N SER A 13 -17.30 -48.35 15.54
CA SER A 13 -16.12 -47.86 16.30
C SER A 13 -15.79 -46.35 16.27
N PRO A 14 -15.95 -45.70 17.43
CA PRO A 14 -15.07 -44.61 17.84
C PRO A 14 -14.71 -44.65 19.36
N ASN A 15 -13.43 -44.65 19.70
CA ASN A 15 -12.84 -44.14 20.95
C ASN A 15 -11.32 -44.48 21.02
N PRO A 16 -10.52 -43.84 21.91
CA PRO A 16 -10.84 -42.71 22.80
C PRO A 16 -9.95 -41.47 22.57
N LEU A 17 -10.40 -40.30 23.06
CA LEU A 17 -9.59 -39.31 23.80
C LEU A 17 -10.45 -38.08 24.20
N PHE A 18 -11.56 -38.32 24.90
CA PHE A 18 -12.40 -37.26 25.48
C PHE A 18 -12.97 -37.72 26.83
N THR A 19 -12.11 -37.78 27.84
CA THR A 19 -12.48 -38.10 29.23
C THR A 19 -11.63 -37.31 30.21
N LEU A 20 -12.18 -36.24 30.78
CA LEU A 20 -11.83 -35.77 32.12
C LEU A 20 -13.03 -35.04 32.74
N ASN A 21 -13.77 -35.79 33.54
CA ASN A 21 -14.70 -35.38 34.60
C ASN A 21 -15.80 -34.34 34.28
N GLN A 22 -16.95 -34.86 33.86
CA GLN A 22 -18.22 -34.33 34.34
C GLN A 22 -18.41 -34.73 35.82
N SER A 23 -18.10 -33.82 36.74
CA SER A 23 -18.62 -33.85 38.11
C SER A 23 -18.70 -32.43 38.66
N TYR A 24 -19.69 -32.17 39.53
CA TYR A 24 -20.03 -30.85 40.09
C TYR A 24 -20.41 -29.76 39.07
N LEU A 25 -21.68 -29.80 38.61
CA LEU A 25 -22.45 -28.58 38.30
C LEU A 25 -23.96 -28.84 38.27
N HIS A 26 -24.49 -29.50 39.30
CA HIS A 26 -25.94 -29.50 39.56
C HIS A 26 -26.32 -28.13 40.14
N PHE A 27 -26.83 -27.22 39.29
CA PHE A 27 -27.53 -26.03 39.77
C PHE A 27 -28.84 -26.47 40.43
N SER A 28 -28.88 -26.45 41.76
CA SER A 28 -30.12 -26.60 42.51
C SER A 28 -30.89 -25.27 42.45
N THR A 29 -32.09 -25.32 41.87
CA THR A 29 -33.06 -24.23 41.96
C THR A 29 -33.69 -24.25 43.35
N ASN A 30 -33.37 -23.26 44.18
CA ASN A 30 -34.13 -22.92 45.38
C ASN A 30 -34.20 -21.39 45.52
N PRO A 31 -35.21 -20.84 46.23
CA PRO A 31 -35.28 -19.42 46.55
C PRO A 31 -34.06 -18.95 47.35
N ILE A 32 -33.80 -17.64 47.31
CA ILE A 32 -32.81 -17.01 48.19
C ILE A 32 -33.44 -16.85 49.57
N ASP A 33 -33.47 -17.93 50.34
CA ASP A 33 -33.69 -17.88 51.79
C ASP A 33 -32.48 -17.24 52.48
N ALA A 34 -32.74 -16.60 53.62
CA ALA A 34 -31.71 -15.86 54.35
C ALA A 34 -30.77 -16.79 55.15
N GLN A 35 -29.62 -16.23 55.55
CA GLN A 35 -28.61 -16.77 56.47
C GLN A 35 -27.58 -17.76 55.90
N SER A 36 -26.42 -17.24 55.46
CA SER A 36 -25.08 -17.56 56.03
C SER A 36 -23.92 -17.20 55.07
N PRO A 37 -22.67 -17.07 55.57
CA PRO A 37 -22.26 -16.57 56.88
C PRO A 37 -21.95 -15.05 56.81
N PHE A 38 -21.99 -14.35 57.94
CA PHE A 38 -21.49 -12.97 57.99
C PHE A 38 -19.96 -12.93 57.90
N PRO A 39 -19.36 -11.98 57.17
CA PRO A 39 -17.97 -11.59 57.37
C PRO A 39 -17.77 -11.08 58.81
N SER A 40 -16.52 -11.09 59.31
CA SER A 40 -16.20 -10.47 60.60
C SER A 40 -16.66 -9.00 60.63
N SER A 41 -17.06 -8.48 61.79
CA SER A 41 -17.56 -7.10 61.91
C SER A 41 -16.57 -6.06 61.37
N GLU A 42 -15.27 -6.32 61.52
CA GLU A 42 -14.17 -5.52 60.96
C GLU A 42 -14.20 -5.47 59.42
N THR A 43 -14.49 -6.58 58.72
CA THR A 43 -14.53 -6.58 57.26
C THR A 43 -15.76 -5.87 56.69
N GLN A 44 -16.90 -5.89 57.39
CA GLN A 44 -18.03 -5.01 57.05
C GLN A 44 -17.73 -3.53 57.34
N SER A 45 -17.04 -3.22 58.45
CA SER A 45 -16.60 -1.86 58.78
C SER A 45 -15.68 -1.28 57.70
N PHE A 46 -14.68 -2.05 57.26
CA PHE A 46 -13.74 -1.66 56.21
C PHE A 46 -14.45 -1.42 54.86
N VAL A 47 -15.34 -2.33 54.44
CA VAL A 47 -16.14 -2.17 53.21
C VAL A 47 -17.00 -0.91 53.26
N LYS A 48 -17.73 -0.65 54.36
CA LYS A 48 -18.54 0.58 54.51
C LYS A 48 -17.69 1.86 54.49
N THR A 49 -16.50 1.82 55.10
CA THR A 49 -15.56 2.94 55.10
C THR A 49 -15.12 3.28 53.67
N ILE A 50 -14.77 2.28 52.86
CA ILE A 50 -14.39 2.47 51.45
C ILE A 50 -15.58 2.98 50.63
N CYS A 51 -16.78 2.42 50.81
CA CYS A 51 -17.99 2.90 50.12
C CYS A 51 -18.27 4.38 50.42
N SER A 52 -18.02 4.83 51.66
CA SER A 52 -18.18 6.24 52.05
C SER A 52 -17.15 7.14 51.37
N GLN A 53 -15.87 6.76 51.35
CA GLN A 53 -14.81 7.49 50.63
C GLN A 53 -15.05 7.56 49.11
N VAL A 54 -15.58 6.49 48.53
CA VAL A 54 -16.03 6.46 47.13
C VAL A 54 -17.16 7.45 46.88
N TYR A 55 -18.16 7.49 47.76
CA TYR A 55 -19.29 8.40 47.65
C TYR A 55 -18.86 9.88 47.80
N GLU A 56 -18.01 10.19 48.78
CA GLU A 56 -17.45 11.53 48.98
C GLU A 56 -16.61 11.98 47.77
N SER A 57 -15.69 11.13 47.28
CA SER A 57 -14.88 11.42 46.08
C SER A 57 -15.73 11.55 44.81
N TYR A 58 -16.90 10.92 44.74
CA TYR A 58 -17.83 11.05 43.64
C TYR A 58 -18.59 12.39 43.71
N GLN A 59 -19.14 12.73 44.88
CA GLN A 59 -19.88 13.98 45.12
C GLN A 59 -19.02 15.23 44.87
N GLN A 60 -17.74 15.22 45.29
CA GLN A 60 -16.81 16.32 45.03
C GLN A 60 -16.54 16.59 43.54
N GLN A 61 -16.85 15.64 42.64
CA GLN A 61 -16.67 15.78 41.19
C GLN A 61 -18.01 15.94 40.43
N ALA A 62 -19.13 16.04 41.13
CA ALA A 62 -20.48 15.92 40.56
C ALA A 62 -21.01 17.18 39.83
N PHE A 63 -20.17 17.89 39.07
CA PHE A 63 -20.58 19.00 38.19
C PHE A 63 -20.43 18.65 36.70
N SER A 64 -21.55 18.21 36.11
CA SER A 64 -21.83 18.13 34.66
C SER A 64 -20.87 17.29 33.79
N ARG A 65 -21.00 15.95 33.82
CA ARG A 65 -20.42 15.04 32.80
C ARG A 65 -21.33 13.84 32.47
N PHE A 66 -21.30 13.40 31.21
CA PHE A 66 -21.98 12.19 30.70
C PHE A 66 -21.19 10.88 30.94
N SER A 67 -20.07 10.96 31.67
CA SER A 67 -19.11 9.88 31.89
C SER A 67 -18.78 9.77 33.38
N PRO A 68 -18.51 8.57 33.92
CA PRO A 68 -18.20 8.39 35.34
C PRO A 68 -16.94 9.17 35.77
N PRO A 69 -16.96 9.87 36.92
CA PRO A 69 -15.81 10.59 37.46
C PRO A 69 -14.67 9.65 37.86
N ARG A 70 -13.43 10.16 37.83
CA ARG A 70 -12.24 9.41 38.28
C ARG A 70 -12.08 9.57 39.78
N LEU A 71 -12.47 8.54 40.53
CA LEU A 71 -12.31 8.50 41.98
C LEU A 71 -10.84 8.65 42.39
N ASN A 72 -10.58 9.47 43.40
CA ASN A 72 -9.23 9.70 43.94
C ASN A 72 -9.11 9.10 45.34
N LEU A 73 -9.06 7.76 45.41
CA LEU A 73 -9.09 7.02 46.67
C LEU A 73 -7.68 6.88 47.27
N ASN A 74 -7.48 7.38 48.49
CA ASN A 74 -6.25 7.18 49.28
C ASN A 74 -6.20 5.75 49.89
N ILE A 75 -6.30 4.73 49.03
CA ILE A 75 -6.30 3.30 49.38
C ILE A 75 -5.14 2.64 48.65
N ASN A 76 -4.38 1.79 49.34
CA ASN A 76 -3.35 0.97 48.71
C ASN A 76 -4.03 -0.06 47.76
N PRO A 77 -3.76 -0.04 46.43
CA PRO A 77 -4.39 -0.95 45.47
C PRO A 77 -4.22 -2.44 45.79
N TYR A 78 -3.18 -2.80 46.55
CA TYR A 78 -2.83 -4.18 46.87
C TYR A 78 -3.39 -4.68 48.22
N SER A 79 -4.00 -3.82 49.05
CA SER A 79 -4.59 -4.24 50.33
C SER A 79 -6.05 -4.68 50.22
N LEU A 80 -6.62 -4.72 49.01
CA LEU A 80 -8.03 -4.98 48.76
C LEU A 80 -8.20 -6.37 48.10
N THR A 81 -9.04 -7.23 48.67
CA THR A 81 -9.22 -8.60 48.16
C THR A 81 -10.32 -8.71 47.09
N HIS A 82 -10.26 -9.77 46.29
CA HIS A 82 -11.23 -10.08 45.24
C HIS A 82 -12.71 -10.08 45.71
N GLU A 83 -13.00 -10.66 46.87
CA GLU A 83 -14.37 -10.69 47.43
C GLU A 83 -14.78 -9.33 48.04
N GLN A 84 -13.84 -8.56 48.58
CA GLN A 84 -14.11 -7.18 49.02
C GLN A 84 -14.44 -6.27 47.82
N ALA A 85 -13.71 -6.37 46.70
CA ALA A 85 -14.00 -5.61 45.48
C ALA A 85 -15.42 -5.91 44.96
N ILE A 86 -15.80 -7.19 44.90
CA ILE A 86 -17.15 -7.65 44.55
C ILE A 86 -18.20 -7.05 45.52
N SER A 87 -17.93 -7.11 46.82
CA SER A 87 -18.86 -6.64 47.86
C SER A 87 -19.05 -5.12 47.83
N ILE A 88 -17.99 -4.35 47.57
CA ILE A 88 -18.03 -2.89 47.41
C ILE A 88 -18.86 -2.52 46.18
N VAL A 89 -18.64 -3.15 45.01
CA VAL A 89 -19.46 -2.92 43.81
C VAL A 89 -20.94 -3.22 44.07
N ALA A 90 -21.24 -4.37 44.67
CA ALA A 90 -22.62 -4.78 44.94
C ALA A 90 -23.33 -3.84 45.93
N PHE A 91 -22.63 -3.40 46.99
CA PHE A 91 -23.15 -2.45 47.97
C PHE A 91 -23.39 -1.07 47.34
N LEU A 92 -22.40 -0.53 46.63
CA LEU A 92 -22.53 0.77 45.94
C LEU A 92 -23.63 0.77 44.89
N ALA A 93 -23.83 -0.34 44.16
CA ALA A 93 -24.88 -0.43 43.16
C ALA A 93 -26.29 -0.39 43.77
N ASN A 94 -26.48 -1.02 44.94
CA ASN A 94 -27.76 -1.05 45.64
C ASN A 94 -28.04 0.25 46.40
N GLU A 95 -27.07 0.76 47.17
CA GLU A 95 -27.27 1.86 48.13
C GLU A 95 -26.92 3.24 47.55
N SER A 96 -25.93 3.33 46.64
CA SER A 96 -25.39 4.59 46.12
C SER A 96 -25.69 4.83 44.64
N GLY A 97 -26.25 3.84 43.95
CA GLY A 97 -26.68 3.91 42.56
C GLY A 97 -25.61 3.52 41.53
N SER A 98 -26.10 3.08 40.37
CA SER A 98 -25.33 2.48 39.28
C SER A 98 -24.10 3.27 38.82
N MET A 99 -24.15 4.61 38.78
CA MET A 99 -23.03 5.45 38.33
C MET A 99 -21.87 5.49 39.34
N VAL A 100 -22.15 5.38 40.64
CA VAL A 100 -21.10 5.33 41.68
C VAL A 100 -20.38 3.98 41.62
N ALA A 101 -21.14 2.88 41.49
CA ALA A 101 -20.59 1.54 41.30
C ALA A 101 -19.73 1.42 40.02
N LEU A 102 -20.18 2.02 38.90
CA LEU A 102 -19.38 2.10 37.66
C LEU A 102 -18.08 2.87 37.86
N SER A 103 -18.10 3.98 38.61
CA SER A 103 -16.91 4.79 38.88
C SER A 103 -15.86 4.02 39.69
N PHE A 104 -16.31 3.22 40.68
CA PHE A 104 -15.44 2.30 41.42
C PHE A 104 -14.94 1.13 40.55
N PHE A 105 -15.79 0.58 39.69
CA PHE A 105 -15.40 -0.45 38.73
C PHE A 105 -14.29 0.04 37.79
N TYR A 106 -14.42 1.23 37.19
CA TYR A 106 -13.37 1.80 36.33
C TYR A 106 -12.06 2.09 37.09
N TRP A 107 -12.13 2.60 38.32
CA TRP A 107 -10.95 2.75 39.19
C TRP A 107 -10.28 1.39 39.49
N ALA A 108 -11.08 0.34 39.71
CA ALA A 108 -10.55 -1.01 39.92
C ALA A 108 -9.91 -1.59 38.65
N LEU A 109 -10.36 -1.24 37.44
CA LEU A 109 -9.76 -1.72 36.18
C LEU A 109 -8.36 -1.16 35.90
N ASP A 110 -7.99 -0.02 36.48
CA ASP A 110 -6.61 0.49 36.43
C ASP A 110 -5.65 -0.41 37.26
N ILE A 111 -6.17 -1.29 38.11
CA ILE A 111 -5.41 -2.24 38.93
C ILE A 111 -5.31 -3.59 38.22
N TYR A 112 -4.10 -3.99 37.85
CA TYR A 112 -3.78 -5.22 37.08
C TYR A 112 -4.43 -6.51 37.61
N ILE A 113 -4.55 -6.65 38.93
CA ILE A 113 -5.17 -7.83 39.58
C ILE A 113 -6.66 -7.90 39.22
N PHE A 114 -7.41 -6.81 39.43
CA PHE A 114 -8.84 -6.77 39.13
C PHE A 114 -9.13 -6.71 37.63
N LYS A 115 -8.27 -6.08 36.80
CA LYS A 115 -8.39 -6.13 35.33
C LYS A 115 -8.51 -7.57 34.81
N ARG A 116 -7.83 -8.52 35.45
CA ARG A 116 -7.82 -9.96 35.11
C ARG A 116 -8.94 -10.80 35.76
N PHE A 117 -9.75 -10.21 36.65
CA PHE A 117 -10.71 -10.96 37.47
C PHE A 117 -12.14 -10.91 36.90
N MET A 118 -12.48 -11.86 36.02
CA MET A 118 -13.75 -11.89 35.27
C MET A 118 -15.00 -11.76 36.17
N ARG A 119 -15.00 -12.34 37.37
CA ARG A 119 -16.15 -12.30 38.30
C ARG A 119 -16.51 -10.88 38.77
N LEU A 120 -15.57 -9.93 38.77
CA LEU A 120 -15.87 -8.52 39.04
C LEU A 120 -16.77 -7.91 37.96
N TYR A 121 -16.49 -8.19 36.68
CA TYR A 121 -17.29 -7.74 35.55
C TYR A 121 -18.71 -8.34 35.61
N ILE A 122 -18.81 -9.64 35.92
CA ILE A 122 -20.09 -10.37 36.06
C ILE A 122 -20.95 -9.76 37.17
N VAL A 123 -20.39 -9.53 38.37
CA VAL A 123 -21.17 -8.95 39.48
C VAL A 123 -21.52 -7.48 39.20
N THR A 124 -20.62 -6.70 38.60
CA THR A 124 -20.93 -5.33 38.17
C THR A 124 -22.10 -5.32 37.18
N ALA A 125 -22.04 -6.14 36.13
CA ALA A 125 -23.09 -6.19 35.11
C ALA A 125 -24.42 -6.73 35.67
N THR A 126 -24.43 -7.78 36.49
CA THR A 126 -25.66 -8.31 37.10
C THR A 126 -26.31 -7.33 38.09
N SER A 127 -25.53 -6.57 38.87
CA SER A 127 -26.09 -5.49 39.70
C SER A 127 -26.66 -4.33 38.85
N LEU A 128 -26.01 -3.96 37.74
CA LEU A 128 -26.54 -2.95 36.82
C LEU A 128 -27.85 -3.40 36.13
N ILE A 129 -27.97 -4.69 35.79
CA ILE A 129 -29.20 -5.30 35.23
C ILE A 129 -30.34 -5.28 36.25
N LYS A 130 -30.08 -5.62 37.52
CA LYS A 130 -31.08 -5.49 38.61
C LYS A 130 -31.60 -4.05 38.74
N ASN A 131 -30.73 -3.07 38.53
CA ASN A 131 -31.09 -1.65 38.51
C ASN A 131 -31.66 -1.18 37.15
N GLY A 132 -31.98 -2.08 36.19
CA GLY A 132 -32.54 -1.75 34.88
C GLY A 132 -31.59 -1.00 33.91
N ASN A 133 -30.31 -0.86 34.24
CA ASN A 133 -29.34 -0.03 33.50
C ASN A 133 -28.60 -0.86 32.41
N PHE A 134 -29.35 -1.37 31.44
CA PHE A 134 -28.86 -2.31 30.43
C PHE A 134 -27.71 -1.78 29.54
N ASP A 135 -27.71 -0.50 29.18
CA ASP A 135 -26.67 0.07 28.32
C ASP A 135 -25.31 0.12 29.04
N ARG A 136 -25.30 0.48 30.33
CA ARG A 136 -24.09 0.47 31.16
C ARG A 136 -23.63 -0.96 31.48
N ALA A 137 -24.55 -1.92 31.58
CA ALA A 137 -24.18 -3.34 31.66
C ALA A 137 -23.51 -3.81 30.35
N ASN A 138 -23.99 -3.37 29.18
CA ASN A 138 -23.32 -3.61 27.90
C ASN A 138 -21.91 -2.98 27.85
N GLU A 139 -21.72 -1.74 28.33
CA GLU A 139 -20.38 -1.12 28.42
C GLU A 139 -19.39 -1.94 29.27
N VAL A 140 -19.83 -2.46 30.43
CA VAL A 140 -19.02 -3.36 31.27
C VAL A 140 -18.61 -4.62 30.51
N MET A 141 -19.51 -5.19 29.72
CA MET A 141 -19.21 -6.36 28.89
C MET A 141 -18.28 -6.04 27.70
N GLN A 142 -18.37 -4.85 27.10
CA GLN A 142 -17.39 -4.38 26.12
C GLN A 142 -15.99 -4.21 26.75
N CYS A 143 -15.91 -3.72 27.98
CA CYS A 143 -14.66 -3.65 28.74
C CYS A 143 -14.08 -5.05 29.04
N LEU A 144 -14.92 -6.03 29.37
CA LEU A 144 -14.50 -7.43 29.53
C LEU A 144 -13.86 -7.96 28.24
N VAL A 145 -14.54 -7.79 27.09
CA VAL A 145 -14.08 -8.23 25.78
C VAL A 145 -12.72 -7.63 25.42
N ARG A 146 -12.55 -6.31 25.57
CA ARG A 146 -11.27 -5.62 25.29
C ARG A 146 -10.17 -6.13 26.22
N ASN A 147 -10.39 -6.13 27.53
CA ASN A 147 -9.38 -6.47 28.53
C ASN A 147 -8.94 -7.95 28.49
N PHE A 148 -9.82 -8.87 28.09
CA PHE A 148 -9.47 -10.29 27.95
C PHE A 148 -8.91 -10.64 26.56
N SER A 149 -9.16 -9.80 25.54
CA SER A 149 -8.52 -9.95 24.22
C SER A 149 -7.02 -9.64 24.27
N GLU A 150 -6.60 -8.63 25.05
CA GLU A 150 -5.18 -8.35 25.36
C GLU A 150 -4.45 -9.57 25.97
N LEU A 151 -5.21 -10.45 26.65
CA LEU A 151 -4.72 -11.67 27.30
C LEU A 151 -4.85 -12.91 26.40
N GLY A 152 -5.27 -12.75 25.14
CA GLY A 152 -5.53 -13.84 24.19
C GLY A 152 -6.83 -14.63 24.42
N ARG A 153 -7.62 -14.28 25.45
CA ARG A 153 -8.78 -15.06 25.95
C ARG A 153 -10.12 -14.57 25.42
N LEU A 154 -10.16 -14.05 24.18
CA LEU A 154 -11.36 -13.47 23.57
C LEU A 154 -12.57 -14.43 23.59
N LYS A 155 -12.37 -15.72 23.27
CA LYS A 155 -13.47 -16.70 23.20
C LYS A 155 -14.19 -16.90 24.53
N GLU A 156 -13.46 -16.85 25.65
CA GLU A 156 -14.02 -16.98 27.00
C GLU A 156 -14.81 -15.72 27.39
N ALA A 157 -14.28 -14.54 27.06
CA ALA A 157 -14.99 -13.28 27.28
C ALA A 157 -16.30 -13.21 26.48
N VAL A 158 -16.30 -13.64 25.22
CA VAL A 158 -17.50 -13.71 24.38
C VAL A 158 -18.50 -14.75 24.89
N GLY A 159 -18.04 -15.92 25.35
CA GLY A 159 -18.91 -16.88 26.03
C GLY A 159 -19.63 -16.26 27.24
N MET A 160 -18.90 -15.49 28.05
CA MET A 160 -19.47 -14.78 29.20
C MET A 160 -20.45 -13.65 28.79
N VAL A 161 -20.24 -12.96 27.66
CA VAL A 161 -21.23 -12.03 27.07
C VAL A 161 -22.54 -12.76 26.77
N PHE A 162 -22.46 -13.99 26.25
CA PHE A 162 -23.62 -14.79 25.87
C PHE A 162 -24.32 -15.44 27.07
N GLU A 163 -23.60 -15.81 28.12
CA GLU A 163 -24.16 -16.28 29.40
C GLU A 163 -24.86 -15.16 30.19
N MET A 164 -24.39 -13.92 30.08
CA MET A 164 -25.03 -12.76 30.71
C MET A 164 -26.43 -12.44 30.14
N GLN A 165 -26.76 -12.89 28.92
CA GLN A 165 -28.13 -12.80 28.40
C GLN A 165 -29.12 -13.66 29.21
N ASN A 166 -28.68 -14.83 29.70
CA ASN A 166 -29.49 -15.69 30.58
C ASN A 166 -29.74 -15.03 31.95
N HIS A 167 -28.89 -14.06 32.33
CA HIS A 167 -29.03 -13.23 33.54
C HIS A 167 -29.85 -11.95 33.28
N GLY A 168 -30.51 -11.83 32.13
CA GLY A 168 -31.38 -10.72 31.77
C GLY A 168 -30.72 -9.59 30.97
N LEU A 169 -29.46 -9.73 30.54
CA LEU A 169 -28.82 -8.70 29.71
C LEU A 169 -29.43 -8.66 28.30
N LYS A 170 -30.12 -7.56 27.98
CA LYS A 170 -30.47 -7.23 26.59
C LYS A 170 -29.21 -6.76 25.86
N LEU A 171 -28.64 -7.62 25.02
CA LEU A 171 -27.49 -7.29 24.17
C LEU A 171 -27.89 -6.27 23.09
N ASN A 172 -26.97 -5.36 22.77
CA ASN A 172 -27.14 -4.37 21.70
C ASN A 172 -26.11 -4.57 20.57
N ALA A 173 -26.31 -3.91 19.43
CA ALA A 173 -25.41 -4.06 18.28
C ALA A 173 -23.99 -3.54 18.56
N GLU A 174 -23.82 -2.55 19.45
CA GLU A 174 -22.52 -2.00 19.83
C GLU A 174 -21.63 -3.03 20.54
N THR A 175 -22.20 -3.86 21.42
CA THR A 175 -21.48 -4.94 22.09
C THR A 175 -20.99 -5.99 21.09
N PHE A 176 -21.82 -6.37 20.11
CA PHE A 176 -21.38 -7.24 19.01
C PHE A 176 -20.32 -6.56 18.13
N ASN A 177 -20.50 -5.29 17.75
CA ASN A 177 -19.52 -4.51 17.00
C ASN A 177 -18.15 -4.42 17.72
N CYS A 178 -18.15 -4.33 19.06
CA CYS A 178 -16.94 -4.40 19.86
C CYS A 178 -16.24 -5.76 19.75
N ILE A 179 -16.99 -6.87 19.78
CA ILE A 179 -16.44 -8.22 19.61
C ILE A 179 -15.88 -8.41 18.19
N LEU A 180 -16.63 -7.97 17.16
CA LEU A 180 -16.22 -8.04 15.76
C LEU A 180 -14.95 -7.21 15.50
N GLY A 181 -14.86 -6.00 16.06
CA GLY A 181 -13.68 -5.13 15.94
C GLY A 181 -12.44 -5.72 16.61
N VAL A 182 -12.57 -6.18 17.85
CA VAL A 182 -11.48 -6.79 18.61
C VAL A 182 -11.00 -8.11 17.97
N GLY A 183 -11.92 -8.99 17.59
CA GLY A 183 -11.57 -10.24 16.91
C GLY A 183 -10.99 -10.03 15.51
N LEU A 184 -11.28 -8.89 14.86
CA LEU A 184 -10.63 -8.49 13.61
C LEU A 184 -9.17 -8.04 13.83
N GLU A 185 -8.87 -7.32 14.90
CA GLU A 185 -7.48 -6.97 15.25
C GLU A 185 -6.66 -8.22 15.60
N MET A 186 -7.29 -9.24 16.19
CA MET A 186 -6.71 -10.58 16.40
C MET A 186 -6.71 -11.48 15.14
N GLY A 187 -7.29 -11.04 14.02
CA GLY A 187 -7.33 -11.79 12.75
C GLY A 187 -8.27 -13.02 12.71
N LEU A 188 -9.17 -13.19 13.69
CA LEU A 188 -9.96 -14.40 13.92
C LEU A 188 -11.24 -14.49 13.06
N LEU A 189 -11.14 -14.25 11.75
CA LEU A 189 -12.30 -14.14 10.84
C LEU A 189 -13.27 -15.34 10.88
N ASP A 190 -12.76 -16.57 10.92
CA ASP A 190 -13.58 -17.80 10.93
C ASP A 190 -14.32 -18.02 12.26
N TYR A 191 -14.06 -17.15 13.26
CA TYR A 191 -14.83 -17.02 14.49
C TYR A 191 -15.78 -15.81 14.46
N LEU A 192 -15.43 -14.74 13.72
CA LEU A 192 -16.31 -13.57 13.57
C LEU A 192 -17.62 -13.88 12.84
N GLU A 193 -17.62 -14.74 11.81
CA GLU A 193 -18.89 -15.14 11.16
C GLU A 193 -19.83 -15.80 12.17
N LYS A 194 -19.31 -16.70 13.01
CA LYS A 194 -20.11 -17.37 14.05
C LYS A 194 -20.69 -16.39 15.07
N VAL A 195 -19.93 -15.34 15.42
CA VAL A 195 -20.42 -14.25 16.29
C VAL A 195 -21.52 -13.43 15.59
N PHE A 196 -21.47 -13.28 14.25
CA PHE A 196 -22.49 -12.58 13.46
C PHE A 196 -23.76 -13.43 13.25
N ASP A 197 -23.60 -14.73 13.04
CA ASP A 197 -24.72 -15.68 12.97
C ASP A 197 -25.46 -15.71 14.32
N GLU A 198 -24.72 -15.86 15.43
CA GLU A 198 -25.23 -15.82 16.80
C GLU A 198 -25.89 -14.47 17.16
N MET A 199 -25.35 -13.34 16.67
CA MET A 199 -25.98 -12.01 16.79
C MET A 199 -27.41 -12.01 16.19
N SER A 200 -27.55 -12.65 15.03
CA SER A 200 -28.82 -12.76 14.31
C SER A 200 -29.79 -13.74 14.99
N GLU A 201 -29.31 -14.89 15.47
CA GLU A 201 -30.11 -15.86 16.24
C GLU A 201 -30.63 -15.27 17.55
N ARG A 202 -29.85 -14.41 18.22
CA ARG A 202 -30.23 -13.69 19.44
C ARG A 202 -31.15 -12.48 19.18
N GLY A 203 -31.60 -12.27 17.94
CA GLY A 203 -32.56 -11.24 17.57
C GLY A 203 -31.99 -9.83 17.48
N VAL A 204 -30.66 -9.67 17.45
CA VAL A 204 -30.00 -8.36 17.29
C VAL A 204 -29.69 -8.15 15.80
N CYS A 205 -30.32 -7.17 15.17
CA CYS A 205 -30.06 -6.88 13.76
C CYS A 205 -28.67 -6.24 13.57
N GLY A 206 -27.86 -6.83 12.68
CA GLY A 206 -26.57 -6.25 12.27
C GLY A 206 -26.73 -4.86 11.63
N ASP A 207 -25.92 -3.91 12.08
CA ASP A 207 -25.94 -2.52 11.64
C ASP A 207 -24.85 -2.22 10.58
N PHE A 208 -24.78 -0.97 10.12
CA PHE A 208 -23.76 -0.52 9.17
C PHE A 208 -22.33 -0.83 9.64
N CYS A 209 -22.04 -0.68 10.94
CA CYS A 209 -20.73 -0.97 11.51
C CYS A 209 -20.47 -2.49 11.54
N SER A 210 -21.47 -3.31 11.85
CA SER A 210 -21.37 -4.77 11.83
C SER A 210 -20.94 -5.26 10.44
N TYR A 211 -21.68 -4.85 9.39
CA TYR A 211 -21.34 -5.22 8.00
C TYR A 211 -20.00 -4.62 7.54
N LYS A 212 -19.71 -3.36 7.90
CA LYS A 212 -18.44 -2.70 7.58
C LYS A 212 -17.23 -3.45 8.17
N LEU A 213 -17.32 -3.93 9.42
CA LEU A 213 -16.23 -4.68 10.06
C LEU A 213 -15.95 -5.99 9.32
N MET A 214 -16.98 -6.74 8.95
CA MET A 214 -16.84 -7.99 8.17
C MET A 214 -16.23 -7.74 6.78
N VAL A 215 -16.74 -6.74 6.04
CA VAL A 215 -16.21 -6.35 4.72
C VAL A 215 -14.75 -5.90 4.81
N VAL A 216 -14.40 -5.00 5.74
CA VAL A 216 -13.01 -4.53 5.93
C VAL A 216 -12.09 -5.67 6.36
N GLY A 217 -12.58 -6.61 7.17
CA GLY A 217 -11.82 -7.77 7.62
C GLY A 217 -11.44 -8.74 6.52
N TYR A 218 -12.43 -9.19 5.73
CA TYR A 218 -12.16 -10.03 4.56
C TYR A 218 -11.36 -9.29 3.49
N CYS A 219 -11.48 -7.95 3.41
CA CYS A 219 -10.62 -7.14 2.56
C CYS A 219 -9.13 -7.22 2.97
N ARG A 220 -8.83 -7.03 4.27
CA ARG A 220 -7.44 -7.08 4.79
C ARG A 220 -6.78 -8.44 4.54
N MET A 221 -7.53 -9.54 4.64
CA MET A 221 -7.03 -10.90 4.35
C MET A 221 -7.14 -11.30 2.87
N GLY A 222 -7.62 -10.40 1.99
CA GLY A 222 -7.70 -10.61 0.55
C GLY A 222 -8.65 -11.71 0.07
N ARG A 223 -9.59 -12.17 0.90
CA ARG A 223 -10.57 -13.24 0.59
C ARG A 223 -11.74 -12.67 -0.22
N VAL A 224 -11.55 -12.46 -1.53
CA VAL A 224 -12.53 -11.79 -2.43
C VAL A 224 -13.94 -12.40 -2.39
N SER A 225 -14.07 -13.73 -2.26
CA SER A 225 -15.35 -14.44 -2.17
C SER A 225 -16.23 -13.90 -1.03
N GLU A 226 -15.66 -13.80 0.17
CA GLU A 226 -16.43 -13.38 1.34
C GLU A 226 -16.68 -11.87 1.35
N VAL A 227 -15.74 -11.07 0.84
CA VAL A 227 -16.01 -9.63 0.60
C VAL A 227 -17.21 -9.45 -0.33
N ASP A 228 -17.32 -10.27 -1.39
CA ASP A 228 -18.44 -10.22 -2.33
C ASP A 228 -19.78 -10.63 -1.69
N LYS A 229 -19.80 -11.70 -0.89
CA LYS A 229 -20.94 -12.14 -0.07
C LYS A 229 -21.42 -11.00 0.86
N TRP A 230 -20.54 -10.55 1.76
CA TRP A 230 -20.86 -9.57 2.80
C TRP A 230 -21.22 -8.20 2.23
N LEU A 231 -20.56 -7.75 1.15
CA LEU A 231 -20.86 -6.48 0.50
C LEU A 231 -22.15 -6.52 -0.30
N LYS A 232 -22.49 -7.65 -0.93
CA LYS A 232 -23.78 -7.82 -1.61
C LYS A 232 -24.93 -7.64 -0.61
N GLU A 233 -24.86 -8.33 0.53
CA GLU A 233 -25.90 -8.27 1.56
C GLU A 233 -26.01 -6.88 2.20
N MET A 234 -24.86 -6.26 2.53
CA MET A 234 -24.81 -4.87 3.04
C MET A 234 -25.55 -3.88 2.12
N LEU A 235 -25.38 -4.03 0.80
CA LEU A 235 -26.06 -3.20 -0.19
C LEU A 235 -27.52 -3.62 -0.46
N GLU A 236 -27.91 -4.87 -0.17
CA GLU A 236 -29.31 -5.32 -0.28
C GLU A 236 -30.15 -4.89 0.93
N ARG A 237 -29.51 -4.69 2.09
CA ARG A 237 -30.09 -4.02 3.27
C ARG A 237 -30.13 -2.48 3.18
N GLY A 238 -29.67 -1.90 2.06
CA GLY A 238 -29.75 -0.47 1.79
C GLY A 238 -28.67 0.40 2.45
N PHE A 239 -27.64 -0.18 3.08
CA PHE A 239 -26.60 0.60 3.75
C PHE A 239 -25.70 1.34 2.75
N ILE A 240 -25.48 2.64 3.00
CA ILE A 240 -24.59 3.48 2.19
C ILE A 240 -23.13 3.25 2.63
N VAL A 241 -22.30 2.73 1.74
CA VAL A 241 -20.87 2.45 1.99
C VAL A 241 -20.07 3.77 2.04
N ASP A 242 -19.10 3.86 2.96
CA ASP A 242 -18.24 5.05 3.06
C ASP A 242 -17.07 5.05 2.06
N ASN A 243 -16.44 6.22 1.89
CA ASN A 243 -15.34 6.42 0.95
C ASN A 243 -14.11 5.54 1.22
N ALA A 244 -13.87 5.14 2.47
CA ALA A 244 -12.70 4.34 2.86
C ALA A 244 -12.93 2.86 2.52
N THR A 245 -14.07 2.29 2.94
CA THR A 245 -14.46 0.92 2.59
C THR A 245 -14.64 0.77 1.08
N CYS A 246 -15.23 1.76 0.40
CA CYS A 246 -15.32 1.77 -1.06
C CYS A 246 -13.94 1.69 -1.74
N THR A 247 -12.95 2.47 -1.26
CA THR A 247 -11.58 2.42 -1.80
C THR A 247 -10.94 1.05 -1.58
N LEU A 248 -11.05 0.50 -0.36
CA LEU A 248 -10.45 -0.78 0.02
C LEU A 248 -11.05 -1.98 -0.75
N VAL A 249 -12.36 -1.94 -1.02
CA VAL A 249 -13.05 -2.92 -1.88
C VAL A 249 -12.53 -2.80 -3.32
N ILE A 250 -12.48 -1.59 -3.87
CA ILE A 250 -12.09 -1.38 -5.27
C ILE A 250 -10.64 -1.80 -5.50
N SER A 251 -9.70 -1.43 -4.61
CA SER A 251 -8.30 -1.86 -4.73
C SER A 251 -8.21 -3.38 -4.74
N LEU A 252 -8.77 -4.07 -3.72
CA LEU A 252 -8.72 -5.53 -3.63
C LEU A 252 -9.28 -6.22 -4.88
N PHE A 253 -10.46 -5.82 -5.35
CA PHE A 253 -11.06 -6.44 -6.53
C PHE A 253 -10.26 -6.14 -7.81
N CYS A 254 -9.53 -5.02 -7.87
CA CYS A 254 -8.64 -4.72 -8.98
C CYS A 254 -7.32 -5.51 -8.89
N ASP A 255 -6.66 -5.52 -7.74
CA ASP A 255 -5.40 -6.25 -7.46
C ASP A 255 -5.55 -7.76 -7.75
N LYS A 256 -6.75 -8.31 -7.51
CA LYS A 256 -7.10 -9.71 -7.76
C LYS A 256 -7.69 -9.96 -9.16
N GLY A 257 -7.69 -8.97 -10.06
CA GLY A 257 -8.10 -9.08 -11.47
C GLY A 257 -9.62 -8.96 -11.76
N PHE A 258 -10.44 -8.87 -10.71
CA PHE A 258 -11.91 -8.76 -10.77
C PHE A 258 -12.42 -7.32 -11.06
N ALA A 259 -11.65 -6.47 -11.74
CA ALA A 259 -12.00 -5.05 -11.96
C ALA A 259 -13.37 -4.78 -12.64
N ASN A 260 -13.94 -5.75 -13.38
CA ASN A 260 -15.33 -5.65 -13.90
C ASN A 260 -16.37 -5.63 -12.77
N ARG A 261 -16.09 -6.35 -11.68
CA ARG A 261 -16.93 -6.47 -10.49
C ARG A 261 -16.70 -5.29 -9.54
N ALA A 262 -15.47 -4.77 -9.45
CA ALA A 262 -15.19 -3.47 -8.83
C ALA A 262 -16.00 -2.34 -9.51
N LEU A 263 -16.02 -2.30 -10.84
CA LEU A 263 -16.81 -1.35 -11.63
C LEU A 263 -18.32 -1.49 -11.34
N TRP A 264 -18.85 -2.72 -11.32
CA TRP A 264 -20.26 -2.96 -10.99
C TRP A 264 -20.61 -2.52 -9.55
N TYR A 265 -19.73 -2.78 -8.57
CA TYR A 265 -19.92 -2.33 -7.20
C TYR A 265 -19.91 -0.81 -7.09
N PHE A 266 -18.97 -0.13 -7.76
CA PHE A 266 -18.93 1.34 -7.82
C PHE A 266 -20.24 1.91 -8.40
N ASP A 267 -20.70 1.37 -9.54
CA ASP A 267 -21.93 1.79 -10.20
C ASP A 267 -23.19 1.50 -9.35
N LYS A 268 -23.22 0.39 -8.60
CA LYS A 268 -24.31 0.08 -7.64
C LYS A 268 -24.31 1.05 -6.47
N MET A 269 -23.14 1.32 -5.87
CA MET A 269 -22.99 2.26 -4.76
C MET A 269 -23.45 3.67 -5.15
N VAL A 270 -23.01 4.19 -6.30
CA VAL A 270 -23.40 5.54 -6.77
C VAL A 270 -24.93 5.64 -6.95
N LYS A 271 -25.58 4.61 -7.51
CA LYS A 271 -27.04 4.55 -7.64
C LYS A 271 -27.78 4.50 -6.31
N MET A 272 -27.11 4.09 -5.23
CA MET A 272 -27.64 4.08 -3.85
C MET A 272 -27.31 5.37 -3.07
N GLY A 273 -26.79 6.41 -3.73
CA GLY A 273 -26.52 7.72 -3.12
C GLY A 273 -25.11 7.90 -2.57
N PHE A 274 -24.20 6.94 -2.78
CA PHE A 274 -22.77 7.15 -2.55
C PHE A 274 -22.24 8.29 -3.43
N LYS A 275 -21.41 9.16 -2.86
CA LYS A 275 -20.77 10.29 -3.56
C LYS A 275 -19.25 10.04 -3.66
N PRO A 276 -18.76 9.52 -4.79
CA PRO A 276 -17.34 9.19 -4.94
C PRO A 276 -16.46 10.45 -4.92
N ASN A 277 -15.26 10.30 -4.39
CA ASN A 277 -14.23 11.32 -4.43
C ASN A 277 -13.10 10.99 -5.43
N LEU A 278 -12.15 11.93 -5.57
CA LEU A 278 -10.95 11.81 -6.39
C LEU A 278 -10.20 10.47 -6.20
N ILE A 279 -10.10 9.94 -4.97
CA ILE A 279 -9.37 8.71 -4.64
C ILE A 279 -10.13 7.49 -5.18
N ASN A 280 -11.45 7.42 -5.01
CA ASN A 280 -12.25 6.29 -5.51
C ASN A 280 -12.15 6.20 -7.05
N TYR A 281 -12.30 7.33 -7.75
CA TYR A 281 -12.11 7.41 -9.20
C TYR A 281 -10.68 7.04 -9.61
N SER A 282 -9.66 7.53 -8.90
CA SER A 282 -8.25 7.24 -9.19
C SER A 282 -7.93 5.75 -9.06
N CYS A 283 -8.41 5.11 -7.99
CA CYS A 283 -8.22 3.68 -7.73
C CYS A 283 -8.90 2.81 -8.81
N LEU A 284 -10.17 3.11 -9.12
CA LEU A 284 -10.91 2.39 -10.16
C LEU A 284 -10.29 2.56 -11.56
N ILE A 285 -9.85 3.76 -11.91
CA ILE A 285 -9.18 4.03 -13.19
C ILE A 285 -7.85 3.26 -13.27
N ASN A 286 -7.05 3.20 -12.19
CA ASN A 286 -5.81 2.43 -12.18
C ASN A 286 -6.06 0.93 -12.39
N GLY A 287 -6.96 0.32 -11.62
CA GLY A 287 -7.28 -1.11 -11.74
C GLY A 287 -7.89 -1.50 -13.10
N LEU A 288 -8.70 -0.62 -13.70
CA LEU A 288 -9.18 -0.79 -15.07
C LEU A 288 -8.04 -0.67 -16.10
N CYS A 289 -7.01 0.12 -15.82
CA CYS A 289 -5.83 0.26 -16.68
C CYS A 289 -4.89 -0.94 -16.59
N GLU A 290 -4.66 -1.47 -15.39
CA GLU A 290 -3.84 -2.68 -15.16
C GLU A 290 -4.46 -3.93 -15.80
N LYS A 291 -5.80 -4.06 -15.74
CA LYS A 291 -6.54 -5.10 -16.48
C LYS A 291 -6.52 -4.89 -18.01
N GLY A 292 -6.11 -3.71 -18.50
CA GLY A 292 -6.17 -3.35 -19.91
C GLY A 292 -7.58 -3.01 -20.40
N SER A 293 -8.55 -2.77 -19.51
CA SER A 293 -9.93 -2.32 -19.77
C SER A 293 -10.01 -0.82 -20.15
N ILE A 294 -9.05 -0.34 -20.95
CA ILE A 294 -8.80 1.08 -21.25
C ILE A 294 -10.05 1.87 -21.69
N LYS A 295 -10.99 1.27 -22.44
CA LYS A 295 -12.25 1.93 -22.81
C LYS A 295 -13.10 2.34 -21.59
N GLN A 296 -13.18 1.48 -20.58
CA GLN A 296 -13.92 1.74 -19.33
C GLN A 296 -13.18 2.77 -18.47
N ALA A 297 -11.84 2.74 -18.45
CA ALA A 297 -11.03 3.72 -17.75
C ALA A 297 -11.23 5.15 -18.29
N PHE A 298 -11.31 5.33 -19.62
CA PHE A 298 -11.66 6.63 -20.21
C PHE A 298 -13.12 7.04 -19.95
N GLY A 299 -14.08 6.11 -19.99
CA GLY A 299 -15.46 6.41 -19.60
C GLY A 299 -15.57 6.92 -18.15
N LYS A 300 -14.82 6.34 -17.22
CA LYS A 300 -14.75 6.81 -15.82
C LYS A 300 -13.94 8.10 -15.65
N LEU A 301 -12.98 8.41 -16.51
CA LEU A 301 -12.35 9.75 -16.57
C LEU A 301 -13.36 10.83 -17.01
N GLU A 302 -14.17 10.54 -18.03
CA GLU A 302 -15.19 11.46 -18.54
C GLU A 302 -16.32 11.69 -17.52
N GLU A 303 -16.74 10.64 -16.81
CA GLU A 303 -17.66 10.73 -15.67
C GLU A 303 -17.07 11.57 -14.53
N MET A 304 -15.84 11.26 -14.09
CA MET A 304 -15.13 12.02 -13.06
C MET A 304 -15.08 13.51 -13.36
N VAL A 305 -14.79 13.89 -14.61
CA VAL A 305 -14.76 15.30 -15.06
C VAL A 305 -16.17 15.93 -15.09
N ARG A 306 -17.21 15.15 -15.44
CA ARG A 306 -18.62 15.60 -15.44
C ARG A 306 -19.12 15.91 -14.03
N GLU A 307 -18.76 15.09 -13.06
CA GLU A 307 -19.03 15.31 -11.62
C GLU A 307 -18.12 16.40 -11.00
N GLY A 308 -17.38 17.17 -11.82
CA GLY A 308 -16.59 18.33 -11.42
C GLY A 308 -15.19 18.02 -10.87
N TRP A 309 -14.81 16.75 -10.72
CA TRP A 309 -13.49 16.36 -10.24
C TRP A 309 -12.40 16.60 -11.29
N LYS A 310 -11.29 17.22 -10.90
CA LYS A 310 -10.15 17.51 -11.78
C LYS A 310 -9.12 16.38 -11.71
N PRO A 311 -8.84 15.65 -12.81
CA PRO A 311 -7.88 14.56 -12.79
C PRO A 311 -6.46 15.06 -12.50
N ASN A 312 -5.82 14.46 -11.49
CA ASN A 312 -4.46 14.78 -11.07
C ASN A 312 -3.40 14.08 -11.96
N VAL A 313 -2.11 14.26 -11.64
CA VAL A 313 -1.00 13.62 -12.37
C VAL A 313 -1.04 12.09 -12.25
N TYR A 314 -1.51 11.54 -11.13
CA TYR A 314 -1.64 10.10 -10.92
C TYR A 314 -2.66 9.47 -11.88
N VAL A 315 -3.88 10.01 -12.00
CA VAL A 315 -4.91 9.51 -12.93
C VAL A 315 -4.40 9.52 -14.37
N HIS A 316 -3.75 10.59 -14.81
CA HIS A 316 -3.15 10.65 -16.14
C HIS A 316 -1.99 9.66 -16.31
N THR A 317 -1.17 9.44 -15.26
CA THR A 317 -0.06 8.48 -15.29
C THR A 317 -0.57 7.04 -15.39
N ALA A 318 -1.60 6.66 -14.64
CA ALA A 318 -2.25 5.35 -14.72
C ALA A 318 -2.84 5.09 -16.12
N LEU A 319 -3.47 6.09 -16.74
CA LEU A 319 -3.98 6.00 -18.12
C LEU A 319 -2.86 5.89 -19.15
N ILE A 320 -1.75 6.62 -18.98
CA ILE A 320 -0.55 6.53 -19.82
C ILE A 320 0.08 5.14 -19.71
N ASP A 321 0.21 4.62 -18.48
CA ASP A 321 0.79 3.30 -18.20
C ASP A 321 -0.07 2.16 -18.75
N GLY A 322 -1.39 2.20 -18.56
CA GLY A 322 -2.33 1.25 -19.16
C GLY A 322 -2.34 1.30 -20.69
N LEU A 323 -2.20 2.48 -21.30
CA LEU A 323 -2.04 2.62 -22.76
C LEU A 323 -0.70 2.03 -23.25
N CYS A 324 0.38 2.21 -22.49
CA CYS A 324 1.69 1.63 -22.78
C CYS A 324 1.66 0.10 -22.67
N LYS A 325 1.13 -0.45 -21.57
CA LYS A 325 0.89 -1.89 -21.36
C LYS A 325 0.04 -2.53 -22.46
N LYS A 326 -0.83 -1.75 -23.13
CA LYS A 326 -1.68 -2.20 -24.24
C LYS A 326 -1.04 -2.05 -25.65
N GLY A 327 0.19 -1.54 -25.74
CA GLY A 327 0.84 -1.27 -27.04
C GLY A 327 0.17 -0.14 -27.84
N TRP A 328 -0.41 0.84 -27.14
CA TRP A 328 -1.03 2.04 -27.73
C TRP A 328 -0.18 3.29 -27.40
N THR A 329 1.16 3.20 -27.46
CA THR A 329 2.07 4.29 -27.02
C THR A 329 1.84 5.62 -27.74
N GLU A 330 1.37 5.62 -29.00
CA GLU A 330 1.01 6.85 -29.72
C GLU A 330 -0.15 7.62 -29.04
N LYS A 331 -1.10 6.92 -28.42
CA LYS A 331 -2.16 7.55 -27.62
C LYS A 331 -1.64 7.97 -26.24
N ALA A 332 -0.77 7.16 -25.62
CA ALA A 332 -0.11 7.51 -24.36
C ALA A 332 0.71 8.80 -24.50
N PHE A 333 1.49 8.91 -25.58
CA PHE A 333 2.33 10.06 -25.88
C PHE A 333 1.52 11.35 -26.10
N ARG A 334 0.33 11.27 -26.70
CA ARG A 334 -0.57 12.43 -26.83
C ARG A 334 -1.08 12.94 -25.48
N LEU A 335 -1.34 12.05 -24.52
CA LEU A 335 -1.71 12.44 -23.14
C LEU A 335 -0.50 12.92 -22.34
N PHE A 336 0.66 12.30 -22.53
CA PHE A 336 1.93 12.79 -21.99
C PHE A 336 2.25 14.21 -22.47
N LEU A 337 2.13 14.49 -23.78
CA LEU A 337 2.26 15.84 -24.34
C LEU A 337 1.23 16.83 -23.77
N LYS A 338 0.01 16.36 -23.44
CA LYS A 338 -1.01 17.20 -22.78
C LYS A 338 -0.60 17.59 -21.35
N LEU A 339 0.06 16.70 -20.61
CA LEU A 339 0.66 17.03 -19.30
C LEU A 339 1.85 17.99 -19.45
N VAL A 340 2.81 17.68 -20.33
CA VAL A 340 4.02 18.51 -20.60
C VAL A 340 3.65 19.95 -20.97
N ARG A 341 2.55 20.14 -21.71
CA ARG A 341 2.03 21.46 -22.12
C ARG A 341 1.10 22.13 -21.10
N SER A 342 0.96 21.60 -19.89
CA SER A 342 0.06 22.17 -18.88
C SER A 342 0.82 22.87 -17.76
N ASP A 343 0.50 24.14 -17.51
CA ASP A 343 1.18 24.96 -16.50
C ASP A 343 0.95 24.47 -15.06
N LYS A 344 -0.10 23.66 -14.85
CA LYS A 344 -0.57 23.20 -13.54
C LYS A 344 -0.21 21.75 -13.19
N TYR A 345 0.10 20.91 -14.18
CA TYR A 345 0.27 19.46 -13.99
C TYR A 345 1.42 18.89 -14.82
N LYS A 346 2.66 19.18 -14.40
CA LYS A 346 3.87 18.64 -15.05
C LYS A 346 3.97 17.11 -14.81
N PRO A 347 4.49 16.33 -15.78
CA PRO A 347 4.81 14.92 -15.58
C PRO A 347 5.83 14.74 -14.45
N ASN A 348 5.76 13.62 -13.72
CA ASN A 348 6.77 13.25 -12.73
C ASN A 348 7.66 12.10 -13.21
N VAL A 349 8.60 11.67 -12.37
CA VAL A 349 9.50 10.53 -12.63
C VAL A 349 8.72 9.31 -13.13
N HIS A 350 7.64 8.92 -12.45
CA HIS A 350 6.82 7.76 -12.83
C HIS A 350 6.13 7.95 -14.19
N THR A 351 5.63 9.16 -14.50
CA THR A 351 5.03 9.44 -15.82
C THR A 351 6.05 9.24 -16.96
N TYR A 352 7.30 9.67 -16.75
CA TYR A 352 8.40 9.41 -17.68
C TYR A 352 8.75 7.91 -17.74
N THR A 353 8.89 7.23 -16.61
CA THR A 353 9.20 5.79 -16.56
C THR A 353 8.14 4.94 -17.27
N SER A 354 6.85 5.24 -17.12
CA SER A 354 5.77 4.53 -17.82
C SER A 354 5.81 4.73 -19.34
N MET A 355 6.11 5.94 -19.83
CA MET A 355 6.33 6.19 -21.27
C MET A 355 7.56 5.47 -21.80
N ILE A 356 8.67 5.48 -21.05
CA ILE A 356 9.91 4.75 -21.36
C ILE A 356 9.63 3.25 -21.44
N SER A 357 8.93 2.68 -20.46
CA SER A 357 8.50 1.28 -20.43
C SER A 357 7.64 0.90 -21.64
N GLY A 358 6.73 1.79 -22.05
CA GLY A 358 5.94 1.65 -23.27
C GLY A 358 6.80 1.56 -24.53
N TYR A 359 7.74 2.50 -24.73
CA TYR A 359 8.64 2.45 -25.89
C TYR A 359 9.61 1.27 -25.85
N CYS A 360 10.11 0.86 -24.68
CA CYS A 360 10.88 -0.38 -24.52
C CYS A 360 10.06 -1.64 -24.84
N SER A 361 8.73 -1.60 -24.70
CA SER A 361 7.84 -2.73 -24.99
C SER A 361 7.33 -2.75 -26.44
N GLU A 362 7.40 -1.62 -27.15
CA GLU A 362 7.22 -1.51 -28.61
C GLU A 362 8.56 -1.44 -29.37
N GLU A 363 9.67 -1.89 -28.76
CA GLU A 363 11.03 -1.99 -29.36
C GLU A 363 11.65 -0.65 -29.83
N LYS A 364 11.05 0.49 -29.46
CA LYS A 364 11.41 1.86 -29.90
C LYS A 364 12.46 2.51 -29.00
N LEU A 365 13.56 1.80 -28.74
CA LEU A 365 14.59 2.18 -27.76
C LEU A 365 15.14 3.61 -27.95
N ASN A 366 15.38 4.06 -29.18
CA ASN A 366 15.84 5.43 -29.46
C ASN A 366 14.88 6.53 -28.93
N ARG A 367 13.57 6.25 -28.89
CA ARG A 367 12.58 7.17 -28.30
C ARG A 367 12.55 7.09 -26.77
N ALA A 368 12.90 5.94 -26.20
CA ALA A 368 13.02 5.75 -24.76
C ALA A 368 14.25 6.50 -24.21
N GLU A 369 15.41 6.40 -24.88
CA GLU A 369 16.61 7.16 -24.50
C GLU A 369 16.41 8.68 -24.68
N MET A 370 15.76 9.13 -25.77
CA MET A 370 15.40 10.55 -25.94
C MET A 370 14.48 11.08 -24.81
N LEU A 371 13.61 10.23 -24.24
CA LEU A 371 12.83 10.61 -23.07
C LEU A 371 13.67 10.67 -21.78
N LEU A 372 14.70 9.83 -21.62
CA LEU A 372 15.64 9.94 -20.51
C LEU A 372 16.44 11.26 -20.58
N SER A 373 16.94 11.64 -21.76
CA SER A 373 17.62 12.92 -21.97
C SER A 373 16.71 14.09 -21.59
N ARG A 374 15.48 14.12 -22.13
CA ARG A 374 14.47 15.16 -21.81
C ARG A 374 14.04 15.20 -20.36
N MET A 375 14.09 14.06 -19.67
CA MET A 375 13.83 13.99 -18.23
C MET A 375 14.93 14.74 -17.45
N LYS A 376 16.19 14.47 -17.77
CA LYS A 376 17.36 15.18 -17.18
C LYS A 376 17.36 16.67 -17.53
N GLU A 377 17.07 17.03 -18.79
CA GLU A 377 16.93 18.42 -19.26
C GLU A 377 15.88 19.21 -18.46
N GLN A 378 14.82 18.56 -17.96
CA GLN A 378 13.78 19.18 -17.14
C GLN A 378 14.10 19.18 -15.63
N GLY A 379 15.31 18.81 -15.22
CA GLY A 379 15.72 18.73 -13.82
C GLY A 379 15.08 17.56 -13.05
N LEU A 380 14.46 16.61 -13.74
CA LEU A 380 13.92 15.39 -13.12
C LEU A 380 15.03 14.34 -13.06
N VAL A 381 15.49 14.03 -11.85
CA VAL A 381 16.52 13.02 -11.62
C VAL A 381 15.95 11.62 -11.90
N PRO A 382 16.53 10.81 -12.82
CA PRO A 382 16.13 9.42 -13.01
C PRO A 382 16.39 8.59 -11.76
N ASN A 383 15.55 7.58 -11.52
CA ASN A 383 15.76 6.63 -10.42
C ASN A 383 16.18 5.25 -10.96
N THR A 384 16.58 4.35 -10.04
CA THR A 384 16.88 2.95 -10.33
C THR A 384 15.87 2.30 -11.28
N ASN A 385 14.56 2.41 -11.01
CA ASN A 385 13.52 1.80 -11.84
C ASN A 385 13.51 2.33 -13.29
N THR A 386 13.83 3.61 -13.50
CA THR A 386 13.96 4.20 -14.84
C THR A 386 15.11 3.58 -15.62
N TYR A 387 16.27 3.40 -14.97
CA TYR A 387 17.41 2.71 -15.56
C TYR A 387 17.17 1.21 -15.77
N THR A 388 16.65 0.49 -14.78
CA THR A 388 16.23 -0.92 -14.89
C THR A 388 15.27 -1.13 -16.07
N THR A 389 14.35 -0.19 -16.31
CA THR A 389 13.38 -0.25 -17.42
C THR A 389 14.05 -0.13 -18.80
N LEU A 390 15.05 0.76 -18.95
CA LEU A 390 15.84 0.90 -20.19
C LEU A 390 16.75 -0.31 -20.41
N ILE A 391 17.45 -0.76 -19.36
CA ILE A 391 18.30 -1.96 -19.36
C ILE A 391 17.49 -3.18 -19.80
N ASN A 392 16.30 -3.41 -19.21
CA ASN A 392 15.38 -4.47 -19.61
C ASN A 392 14.92 -4.35 -21.08
N GLY A 393 14.70 -3.13 -21.58
CA GLY A 393 14.43 -2.87 -23.00
C GLY A 393 15.57 -3.34 -23.92
N HIS A 394 16.80 -2.90 -23.65
CA HIS A 394 17.99 -3.32 -24.39
C HIS A 394 18.24 -4.82 -24.31
N CYS A 395 18.08 -5.44 -23.13
CA CYS A 395 18.25 -6.88 -22.93
C CYS A 395 17.20 -7.73 -23.67
N LYS A 396 15.98 -7.24 -23.89
CA LYS A 396 15.00 -7.90 -24.77
C LYS A 396 15.47 -7.90 -26.23
N MET A 397 15.94 -6.76 -26.72
CA MET A 397 16.46 -6.62 -28.10
C MET A 397 17.78 -7.38 -28.32
N GLY A 398 18.55 -7.63 -27.26
CA GLY A 398 19.85 -8.30 -27.29
C GLY A 398 21.04 -7.33 -27.33
N SER A 399 20.80 -6.03 -27.10
CA SER A 399 21.80 -4.95 -27.08
C SER A 399 22.53 -4.90 -25.74
N PHE A 400 23.18 -6.00 -25.36
CA PHE A 400 23.77 -6.18 -24.02
C PHE A 400 24.88 -5.16 -23.71
N ASP A 401 25.67 -4.75 -24.69
CA ASP A 401 26.78 -3.79 -24.48
C ASP A 401 26.26 -2.44 -23.99
N ARG A 402 25.17 -1.96 -24.59
CA ARG A 402 24.45 -0.75 -24.16
C ARG A 402 23.73 -0.94 -22.83
N ALA A 403 23.24 -2.14 -22.53
CA ALA A 403 22.68 -2.45 -21.20
C ALA A 403 23.75 -2.38 -20.10
N TYR A 404 24.95 -2.92 -20.33
CA TYR A 404 26.10 -2.81 -19.41
C TYR A 404 26.67 -1.39 -19.34
N GLU A 405 26.59 -0.60 -20.42
CA GLU A 405 26.91 0.82 -20.38
C GLU A 405 25.91 1.60 -19.50
N LEU A 406 24.60 1.41 -19.70
CA LEU A 406 23.56 2.04 -18.89
C LEU A 406 23.64 1.65 -17.41
N MET A 407 24.02 0.41 -17.10
CA MET A 407 24.32 -0.03 -15.74
C MET A 407 25.50 0.77 -15.13
N ARG A 408 26.60 0.92 -15.87
CA ARG A 408 27.76 1.73 -15.43
C ARG A 408 27.48 3.24 -15.36
N VAL A 409 26.52 3.76 -16.13
CA VAL A 409 26.03 5.15 -16.02
C VAL A 409 25.18 5.30 -14.75
N MET A 410 24.31 4.33 -14.48
CA MET A 410 23.49 4.28 -13.27
C MET A 410 24.35 4.27 -12.00
N ASP A 411 25.41 3.44 -11.97
CA ASP A 411 26.43 3.43 -10.90
C ASP A 411 27.08 4.82 -10.70
N LYS A 412 27.54 5.44 -11.80
CA LYS A 412 28.22 6.75 -11.78
C LYS A 412 27.33 7.90 -11.33
N GLU A 413 26.01 7.79 -11.52
CA GLU A 413 25.03 8.78 -11.03
C GLU A 413 24.58 8.51 -9.58
N GLY A 414 25.20 7.53 -8.90
CA GLY A 414 24.96 7.24 -7.48
C GLY A 414 23.83 6.25 -7.20
N PHE A 415 23.33 5.56 -8.23
CA PHE A 415 22.26 4.57 -8.09
C PHE A 415 22.82 3.15 -8.17
N THR A 416 22.84 2.42 -7.06
CA THR A 416 23.36 1.04 -7.05
C THR A 416 22.41 0.06 -7.77
N PRO A 417 22.93 -0.94 -8.52
CA PRO A 417 22.09 -1.79 -9.36
C PRO A 417 21.50 -2.93 -8.53
N ASN A 418 20.21 -2.80 -8.21
CA ASN A 418 19.48 -3.76 -7.40
C ASN A 418 19.26 -5.12 -8.10
N ILE A 419 18.72 -6.09 -7.37
CA ILE A 419 18.48 -7.45 -7.88
C ILE A 419 17.55 -7.48 -9.12
N TYR A 420 16.61 -6.53 -9.24
CA TYR A 420 15.76 -6.39 -10.43
C TYR A 420 16.57 -6.01 -11.69
N THR A 421 17.64 -5.22 -11.54
CA THR A 421 18.54 -4.83 -12.63
C THR A 421 19.39 -6.01 -13.10
N TYR A 422 19.94 -6.78 -12.17
CA TYR A 422 20.63 -8.03 -12.47
C TYR A 422 19.67 -9.06 -13.10
N ASN A 423 18.47 -9.27 -12.54
CA ASN A 423 17.45 -10.17 -13.07
C ASN A 423 17.02 -9.80 -14.49
N ALA A 424 16.96 -8.51 -14.84
CA ALA A 424 16.66 -8.07 -16.22
C ALA A 424 17.75 -8.51 -17.21
N ILE A 425 19.02 -8.32 -16.87
CA ILE A 425 20.16 -8.71 -17.74
C ILE A 425 20.28 -10.23 -17.81
N ILE A 426 20.25 -10.93 -16.66
CA ILE A 426 20.27 -12.40 -16.56
C ILE A 426 19.14 -13.01 -17.40
N CYS A 427 17.91 -12.51 -17.26
CA CYS A 427 16.77 -13.01 -18.05
C CYS A 427 16.95 -12.78 -19.57
N GLY A 428 17.55 -11.65 -19.97
CA GLY A 428 17.89 -11.38 -21.37
C GLY A 428 18.95 -12.34 -21.91
N LEU A 429 20.07 -12.50 -21.19
CA LEU A 429 21.17 -13.38 -21.55
C LEU A 429 20.71 -14.84 -21.67
N CYS A 430 19.97 -15.35 -20.68
CA CYS A 430 19.35 -16.67 -20.70
C CYS A 430 18.46 -16.85 -21.95
N LYS A 431 17.55 -15.90 -22.24
CA LYS A 431 16.69 -15.96 -23.44
C LYS A 431 17.44 -15.91 -24.78
N ARG A 432 18.72 -15.52 -24.78
CA ARG A 432 19.62 -15.53 -25.95
C ARG A 432 20.66 -16.65 -25.90
N GLY A 433 20.56 -17.59 -24.95
CA GLY A 433 21.47 -18.72 -24.77
C GLY A 433 22.80 -18.41 -24.07
N ARG A 434 23.08 -17.14 -23.74
CA ARG A 434 24.34 -16.65 -23.13
C ARG A 434 24.39 -16.91 -21.62
N VAL A 435 24.15 -18.16 -21.19
CA VAL A 435 23.96 -18.50 -19.77
C VAL A 435 25.23 -18.40 -18.94
N GLN A 436 26.41 -18.70 -19.51
CA GLN A 436 27.69 -18.61 -18.81
C GLN A 436 27.94 -17.18 -18.28
N GLU A 437 27.76 -16.18 -19.14
CA GLU A 437 27.84 -14.76 -18.76
C GLU A 437 26.79 -14.37 -17.72
N ALA A 438 25.61 -14.99 -17.74
CA ALA A 438 24.56 -14.76 -16.74
C ALA A 438 24.95 -15.31 -15.37
N TYR A 439 25.65 -16.44 -15.30
CA TYR A 439 26.23 -16.97 -14.05
C TYR A 439 27.39 -16.12 -13.54
N GLU A 440 28.26 -15.63 -14.43
CA GLU A 440 29.38 -14.76 -14.08
C GLU A 440 28.90 -13.40 -13.58
N LEU A 441 27.89 -12.81 -14.22
CA LEU A 441 27.22 -11.59 -13.77
C LEU A 441 26.54 -11.78 -12.40
N LEU A 442 25.84 -12.91 -12.19
CA LEU A 442 25.24 -13.20 -10.89
C LEU A 442 26.31 -13.41 -9.81
N ARG A 443 27.39 -14.14 -10.09
CA ARG A 443 28.52 -14.35 -9.16
C ARG A 443 29.15 -13.01 -8.78
N ASN A 444 29.35 -12.11 -9.75
CA ASN A 444 29.85 -10.76 -9.53
C ASN A 444 28.90 -9.96 -8.62
N GLY A 445 27.58 -10.00 -8.89
CA GLY A 445 26.58 -9.36 -8.04
C GLY A 445 26.56 -9.88 -6.59
N LEU A 446 26.63 -11.20 -6.40
CA LEU A 446 26.70 -11.83 -5.08
C LEU A 446 27.95 -11.42 -4.29
N LEU A 447 29.10 -11.24 -4.97
CA LEU A 447 30.34 -10.75 -4.35
C LEU A 447 30.22 -9.29 -3.88
N HIS A 448 29.40 -8.47 -4.55
CA HIS A 448 29.07 -7.11 -4.15
C HIS A 448 27.89 -7.01 -3.17
N GLY A 449 27.54 -8.11 -2.49
CA GLY A 449 26.57 -8.12 -1.40
C GLY A 449 25.09 -8.20 -1.82
N LEU A 450 24.79 -8.36 -3.11
CA LEU A 450 23.41 -8.64 -3.53
C LEU A 450 22.96 -10.02 -3.04
N GLN A 451 21.69 -10.14 -2.67
CA GLN A 451 21.06 -11.44 -2.41
C GLN A 451 20.18 -11.83 -3.59
N ALA A 452 20.33 -13.07 -4.06
CA ALA A 452 19.52 -13.64 -5.14
C ALA A 452 18.10 -13.89 -4.64
N ASP A 453 17.11 -13.27 -5.30
CA ASP A 453 15.71 -13.42 -4.93
C ASP A 453 15.08 -14.65 -5.59
N LYS A 454 13.82 -14.92 -5.23
CA LYS A 454 13.01 -15.98 -5.83
C LYS A 454 12.92 -15.86 -7.36
N VAL A 455 12.91 -14.64 -7.90
CA VAL A 455 12.85 -14.40 -9.34
C VAL A 455 14.17 -14.79 -10.00
N THR A 456 15.32 -14.49 -9.38
CA THR A 456 16.65 -14.94 -9.83
C THR A 456 16.68 -16.46 -9.97
N TYR A 457 16.34 -17.19 -8.91
CA TYR A 457 16.34 -18.66 -8.94
C TYR A 457 15.34 -19.21 -9.97
N THR A 458 14.12 -18.65 -10.05
CA THR A 458 13.12 -19.07 -11.04
C THR A 458 13.61 -18.84 -12.49
N ILE A 459 14.32 -17.75 -12.79
CA ILE A 459 14.91 -17.51 -14.12
C ILE A 459 15.94 -18.59 -14.47
N LEU A 460 16.88 -18.89 -13.55
CA LEU A 460 17.93 -19.89 -13.80
C LEU A 460 17.34 -21.30 -13.95
N ILE A 461 16.43 -21.69 -13.06
CA ILE A 461 15.71 -22.96 -13.13
C ILE A 461 14.96 -23.07 -14.47
N THR A 462 14.20 -22.03 -14.85
CA THR A 462 13.46 -22.01 -16.11
C THR A 462 14.38 -22.18 -17.32
N GLU A 463 15.57 -21.60 -17.33
CA GLU A 463 16.52 -21.74 -18.44
C GLU A 463 17.17 -23.13 -18.47
N GLN A 464 17.65 -23.65 -17.34
CA GLN A 464 18.20 -25.01 -17.27
C GLN A 464 17.15 -26.07 -17.67
N CYS A 465 15.89 -25.86 -17.29
CA CYS A 465 14.75 -26.66 -17.75
C CYS A 465 14.48 -26.59 -19.26
N LYS A 466 14.81 -25.49 -19.97
CA LYS A 466 14.76 -25.43 -21.45
C LYS A 466 15.94 -26.17 -22.07
N GLN A 467 17.12 -26.05 -21.47
CA GLN A 467 18.38 -26.65 -21.94
C GLN A 467 18.49 -28.14 -21.55
N ALA A 468 17.38 -28.74 -21.11
CA ALA A 468 17.26 -30.14 -20.66
C ALA A 468 18.21 -30.55 -19.52
N ASN A 469 18.79 -29.58 -18.79
CA ASN A 469 19.67 -29.82 -17.65
C ASN A 469 18.85 -29.82 -16.35
N THR A 470 18.22 -30.96 -16.04
CA THR A 470 17.38 -31.10 -14.83
C THR A 470 18.20 -31.19 -13.55
N GLU A 471 19.45 -31.65 -13.59
CA GLU A 471 20.34 -31.73 -12.43
C GLU A 471 20.70 -30.34 -11.89
N LEU A 472 21.17 -29.42 -12.76
CA LEU A 472 21.43 -28.04 -12.35
C LEU A 472 20.14 -27.30 -11.94
N ALA A 473 19.01 -27.57 -12.60
CA ALA A 473 17.72 -27.02 -12.18
C ALA A 473 17.34 -27.45 -10.75
N MET A 474 17.50 -28.73 -10.40
CA MET A 474 17.28 -29.24 -9.05
C MET A 474 18.31 -28.71 -8.04
N ALA A 475 19.58 -28.52 -8.45
CA ALA A 475 20.60 -27.90 -7.60
C ALA A 475 20.26 -26.44 -7.26
N PHE A 476 19.77 -25.65 -8.23
CA PHE A 476 19.28 -24.29 -7.96
C PHE A 476 18.02 -24.27 -7.10
N PHE A 477 17.10 -25.21 -7.29
CA PHE A 477 15.91 -25.35 -6.45
C PHE A 477 16.26 -25.70 -5.00
N GLY A 478 17.11 -26.72 -4.79
CA GLY A 478 17.61 -27.07 -3.46
C GLY A 478 18.42 -25.94 -2.80
N LYS A 479 19.11 -25.10 -3.58
CA LYS A 479 19.75 -23.88 -3.08
C LYS A 479 18.70 -22.83 -2.66
N MET A 480 17.67 -22.59 -3.45
CA MET A 480 16.56 -21.69 -3.11
C MET A 480 15.92 -22.07 -1.77
N THR A 481 15.63 -23.36 -1.55
CA THR A 481 15.09 -23.89 -0.28
C THR A 481 16.07 -23.69 0.88
N LYS A 482 17.37 -23.95 0.68
CA LYS A 482 18.42 -23.74 1.71
C LYS A 482 18.63 -22.27 2.11
N VAL A 483 18.28 -21.32 1.24
CA VAL A 483 18.29 -19.87 1.57
C VAL A 483 17.02 -19.43 2.32
N GLY A 484 16.05 -20.33 2.53
CA GLY A 484 14.82 -20.04 3.28
C GLY A 484 13.76 -19.26 2.48
N LEU A 485 13.90 -19.19 1.15
CA LEU A 485 12.95 -18.51 0.29
C LEU A 485 11.65 -19.33 0.18
N LEU A 486 10.50 -18.69 0.50
CA LEU A 486 9.19 -19.33 0.42
C LEU A 486 8.86 -19.78 -1.01
N LEU A 487 8.91 -21.10 -1.20
CA LEU A 487 8.50 -21.80 -2.42
C LEU A 487 7.01 -21.55 -2.69
N ASP A 488 6.64 -21.50 -3.96
CA ASP A 488 5.23 -21.47 -4.37
C ASP A 488 4.95 -22.48 -5.48
N MET A 489 3.66 -22.55 -5.84
CA MET A 489 3.22 -23.45 -6.88
C MET A 489 3.83 -23.14 -8.25
N HIS A 490 4.29 -21.92 -8.52
CA HIS A 490 4.94 -21.56 -9.78
C HIS A 490 6.37 -22.12 -9.87
N SER A 491 7.12 -22.08 -8.76
CA SER A 491 8.44 -22.71 -8.64
C SER A 491 8.36 -24.23 -8.87
N TYR A 492 7.43 -24.93 -8.20
CA TYR A 492 7.20 -26.36 -8.44
C TYR A 492 6.69 -26.64 -9.88
N ASN A 493 5.73 -25.85 -10.38
CA ASN A 493 5.17 -26.00 -11.74
C ASN A 493 6.26 -25.90 -12.82
N THR A 494 7.27 -25.06 -12.62
CA THR A 494 8.40 -24.90 -13.57
C THR A 494 9.21 -26.19 -13.71
N LEU A 495 9.52 -26.86 -12.58
CA LEU A 495 10.21 -28.16 -12.57
C LEU A 495 9.31 -29.28 -13.09
N ILE A 496 8.07 -29.38 -12.60
CA ILE A 496 7.06 -30.36 -13.03
C ILE A 496 6.89 -30.31 -14.56
N ALA A 497 6.74 -29.12 -15.14
CA ALA A 497 6.64 -28.92 -16.58
C ALA A 497 7.94 -29.25 -17.35
N ALA A 498 9.09 -29.36 -16.69
CA ALA A 498 10.36 -29.79 -17.28
C ALA A 498 10.50 -31.33 -17.27
N PHE A 499 10.27 -31.97 -16.12
CA PHE A 499 10.25 -33.43 -16.00
C PHE A 499 9.17 -34.05 -16.91
N CYS A 500 7.97 -33.46 -16.96
CA CYS A 500 6.92 -33.83 -17.92
C CYS A 500 7.31 -33.65 -19.40
N LYS A 501 8.21 -32.72 -19.74
CA LYS A 501 8.74 -32.60 -21.13
C LYS A 501 9.72 -33.72 -21.46
N LYS A 502 10.54 -34.14 -20.49
CA LYS A 502 11.46 -35.28 -20.62
C LYS A 502 10.79 -36.66 -20.56
N LYS A 503 9.53 -36.73 -20.12
CA LYS A 503 8.79 -37.96 -19.74
C LYS A 503 9.28 -38.60 -18.42
N GLU A 504 10.05 -37.87 -17.61
CA GLU A 504 10.53 -38.30 -16.29
C GLU A 504 9.39 -38.18 -15.25
N MET A 505 8.31 -38.95 -15.46
CA MET A 505 7.04 -38.75 -14.75
C MET A 505 7.14 -39.00 -13.24
N LYS A 506 7.98 -39.93 -12.79
CA LYS A 506 8.15 -40.26 -11.37
C LYS A 506 8.64 -39.06 -10.54
N GLU A 507 9.65 -38.34 -11.03
CA GLU A 507 10.14 -37.14 -10.34
C GLU A 507 9.13 -35.97 -10.43
N SER A 508 8.33 -35.95 -11.49
CA SER A 508 7.20 -35.02 -11.62
C SER A 508 6.05 -35.34 -10.64
N GLU A 509 5.82 -36.61 -10.31
CA GLU A 509 4.90 -37.06 -9.25
C GLU A 509 5.44 -36.67 -7.87
N ASN A 510 6.70 -37.00 -7.57
CA ASN A 510 7.37 -36.65 -6.30
C ASN A 510 7.24 -35.15 -5.99
N LEU A 511 7.54 -34.28 -6.97
CA LEU A 511 7.43 -32.82 -6.81
C LEU A 511 5.98 -32.32 -6.67
N PHE A 512 5.01 -33.01 -7.28
CA PHE A 512 3.59 -32.67 -7.15
C PHE A 512 3.04 -33.04 -5.76
N GLU A 513 3.45 -34.19 -5.22
CA GLU A 513 3.07 -34.62 -3.87
C GLU A 513 3.79 -33.82 -2.77
N GLU A 514 5.05 -33.41 -3.00
CA GLU A 514 5.76 -32.50 -2.10
C GLU A 514 5.05 -31.14 -1.99
N ALA A 515 4.63 -30.55 -3.12
CA ALA A 515 3.88 -29.29 -3.13
C ALA A 515 2.54 -29.41 -2.38
N LEU A 516 1.81 -30.52 -2.56
CA LEU A 516 0.59 -30.80 -1.80
C LEU A 516 0.85 -30.96 -0.30
N ARG A 517 1.92 -31.65 0.10
CA ARG A 517 2.32 -31.82 1.51
C ARG A 517 2.67 -30.48 2.18
N LEU A 518 3.16 -29.51 1.41
CA LEU A 518 3.40 -28.14 1.87
C LEU A 518 2.14 -27.25 1.86
N GLY A 519 0.96 -27.79 1.56
CA GLY A 519 -0.30 -27.05 1.53
C GLY A 519 -0.48 -26.14 0.31
N LEU A 520 0.35 -26.28 -0.72
CA LEU A 520 0.22 -25.50 -1.95
C LEU A 520 -0.93 -26.05 -2.80
N VAL A 521 -1.89 -25.20 -3.17
CA VAL A 521 -2.99 -25.56 -4.07
C VAL A 521 -2.46 -25.66 -5.51
N PRO A 522 -2.52 -26.83 -6.17
CA PRO A 522 -2.00 -26.97 -7.53
C PRO A 522 -2.81 -26.15 -8.53
N THR A 523 -2.13 -25.52 -9.48
CA THR A 523 -2.79 -24.68 -10.49
C THR A 523 -3.28 -25.50 -11.68
N LYS A 524 -4.20 -24.93 -12.47
CA LYS A 524 -4.59 -25.46 -13.79
C LYS A 524 -3.39 -25.74 -14.72
N GLU A 525 -2.31 -24.97 -14.61
CA GLU A 525 -1.09 -25.15 -15.41
C GLU A 525 -0.32 -26.39 -14.97
N THR A 526 -0.32 -26.69 -13.66
CA THR A 526 0.31 -27.87 -13.09
C THR A 526 -0.42 -29.14 -13.53
N TYR A 527 -1.75 -29.17 -13.43
CA TYR A 527 -2.54 -30.27 -13.96
C TYR A 527 -2.35 -30.43 -15.48
N THR A 528 -2.40 -29.35 -16.25
CA THR A 528 -2.17 -29.39 -17.71
C THR A 528 -0.76 -29.91 -18.04
N SER A 529 0.24 -29.61 -17.21
CA SER A 529 1.62 -30.11 -17.35
C SER A 529 1.72 -31.61 -17.05
N MET A 530 1.17 -32.08 -15.92
CA MET A 530 1.11 -33.50 -15.57
C MET A 530 0.37 -34.32 -16.64
N ILE A 531 -0.82 -33.85 -17.05
CA ILE A 531 -1.62 -34.46 -18.13
C ILE A 531 -0.82 -34.49 -19.44
N SER A 532 -0.14 -33.40 -19.81
CA SER A 532 0.75 -33.37 -20.97
C SER A 532 1.95 -34.30 -20.83
N GLY A 533 2.41 -34.60 -19.61
CA GLY A 533 3.48 -35.55 -19.34
C GLY A 533 3.03 -36.99 -19.64
N TYR A 534 1.95 -37.43 -19.01
CA TYR A 534 1.40 -38.78 -19.24
C TYR A 534 0.98 -39.01 -20.71
N CYS A 535 0.40 -38.00 -21.37
CA CYS A 535 0.06 -38.05 -22.82
C CYS A 535 1.30 -38.03 -23.75
N ARG A 536 2.51 -37.82 -23.22
CA ARG A 536 3.79 -38.00 -23.93
C ARG A 536 4.52 -39.29 -23.55
N ALA A 537 4.30 -39.78 -22.34
CA ALA A 537 4.73 -41.10 -21.88
C ALA A 537 3.94 -42.25 -22.53
N GLY A 538 2.69 -42.00 -22.96
CA GLY A 538 1.79 -43.03 -23.50
C GLY A 538 0.98 -43.74 -22.42
N ASN A 539 0.59 -43.01 -21.38
CA ASN A 539 -0.17 -43.52 -20.24
C ASN A 539 -1.41 -42.63 -20.00
N LEU A 540 -2.32 -42.60 -20.97
CA LEU A 540 -3.51 -41.75 -20.92
C LEU A 540 -4.43 -42.04 -19.71
N SER A 541 -4.46 -43.26 -19.16
CA SER A 541 -5.30 -43.58 -18.01
C SER A 541 -4.91 -42.79 -16.75
N LEU A 542 -3.61 -42.59 -16.50
CA LEU A 542 -3.15 -41.66 -15.47
C LEU A 542 -3.42 -40.19 -15.85
N GLY A 543 -3.31 -39.83 -17.13
CA GLY A 543 -3.71 -38.51 -17.63
C GLY A 543 -5.17 -38.17 -17.32
N LEU A 544 -6.10 -39.10 -17.57
CA LEU A 544 -7.52 -38.96 -17.24
C LEU A 544 -7.78 -38.94 -15.73
N LYS A 545 -7.03 -39.73 -14.94
CA LYS A 545 -7.08 -39.68 -13.47
C LYS A 545 -6.69 -38.29 -12.94
N PHE A 546 -5.64 -37.67 -13.48
CA PHE A 546 -5.23 -36.31 -13.12
C PHE A 546 -6.21 -35.23 -13.60
N PHE A 547 -6.87 -35.42 -14.74
CA PHE A 547 -7.94 -34.54 -15.21
C PHE A 547 -9.16 -34.57 -14.28
N ASN A 548 -9.59 -35.75 -13.85
CA ASN A 548 -10.68 -35.88 -12.88
C ASN A 548 -10.27 -35.26 -11.53
N LYS A 549 -9.04 -35.47 -11.05
CA LYS A 549 -8.50 -34.84 -9.83
C LYS A 549 -8.45 -33.30 -9.87
N MET A 550 -8.76 -32.66 -11.01
CA MET A 550 -8.92 -31.20 -11.08
C MET A 550 -10.17 -30.71 -10.35
N SER A 551 -11.27 -31.48 -10.30
CA SER A 551 -12.48 -31.07 -9.55
C SER A 551 -12.22 -30.95 -8.06
N ASP A 552 -11.43 -31.88 -7.51
CA ASP A 552 -11.19 -32.04 -6.08
C ASP A 552 -10.48 -30.81 -5.48
N HIS A 553 -9.70 -30.11 -6.30
CA HIS A 553 -8.99 -28.87 -5.97
C HIS A 553 -9.64 -27.63 -6.63
N SER A 554 -10.93 -27.70 -6.99
CA SER A 554 -11.72 -26.60 -7.59
C SER A 554 -11.13 -25.99 -8.87
N CYS A 555 -10.30 -26.73 -9.60
CA CYS A 555 -9.64 -26.26 -10.81
C CYS A 555 -10.47 -26.58 -12.06
N VAL A 556 -11.12 -25.57 -12.64
CA VAL A 556 -11.85 -25.74 -13.92
C VAL A 556 -10.86 -25.95 -15.08
N PRO A 557 -10.95 -27.05 -15.85
CA PRO A 557 -10.10 -27.27 -17.02
C PRO A 557 -10.35 -26.25 -18.13
N ASP A 558 -9.29 -25.81 -18.83
CA ASP A 558 -9.40 -24.84 -19.92
C ASP A 558 -9.16 -25.45 -21.32
N SER A 559 -9.20 -24.62 -22.36
CA SER A 559 -8.99 -25.06 -23.75
C SER A 559 -7.65 -25.77 -23.99
N ILE A 560 -6.63 -25.48 -23.19
CA ILE A 560 -5.30 -26.09 -23.32
C ILE A 560 -5.30 -27.44 -22.60
N THR A 561 -5.96 -27.55 -21.45
CA THR A 561 -6.16 -28.84 -20.77
C THR A 561 -6.94 -29.83 -21.64
N TYR A 562 -8.12 -29.43 -22.14
CA TYR A 562 -8.93 -30.24 -23.06
C TYR A 562 -8.16 -30.57 -24.35
N GLY A 563 -7.51 -29.59 -24.98
CA GLY A 563 -6.68 -29.81 -26.16
C GLY A 563 -5.51 -30.77 -25.96
N THR A 564 -4.95 -30.81 -24.75
CA THR A 564 -3.85 -31.72 -24.38
C THR A 564 -4.34 -33.17 -24.29
N LEU A 565 -5.50 -33.42 -23.66
CA LEU A 565 -6.12 -34.75 -23.62
C LEU A 565 -6.55 -35.23 -25.00
N ILE A 566 -7.21 -34.36 -25.78
CA ILE A 566 -7.62 -34.66 -27.16
C ILE A 566 -6.39 -35.06 -27.99
N ASN A 567 -5.28 -34.34 -27.88
CA ASN A 567 -4.02 -34.71 -28.52
C ASN A 567 -3.42 -36.04 -28.00
N GLY A 568 -3.61 -36.38 -26.73
CA GLY A 568 -3.24 -37.70 -26.18
C GLY A 568 -4.06 -38.84 -26.80
N LEU A 569 -5.38 -38.74 -26.72
CA LEU A 569 -6.35 -39.68 -27.31
C LEU A 569 -6.14 -39.87 -28.82
N CYS A 570 -5.91 -38.78 -29.55
CA CYS A 570 -5.56 -38.81 -30.97
C CYS A 570 -4.31 -39.66 -31.25
N ARG A 571 -3.28 -39.58 -30.41
CA ARG A 571 -2.03 -40.36 -30.56
C ARG A 571 -2.20 -41.84 -30.18
N GLU A 572 -3.12 -42.14 -29.25
CA GLU A 572 -3.57 -43.50 -28.93
C GLU A 572 -4.69 -44.00 -29.88
N SER A 573 -5.01 -43.27 -30.96
CA SER A 573 -6.05 -43.60 -31.96
C SER A 573 -7.50 -43.72 -31.46
N ARG A 574 -7.77 -43.31 -30.21
CA ARG A 574 -9.07 -43.32 -29.53
C ARG A 574 -9.92 -42.09 -29.89
N LEU A 575 -10.32 -42.01 -31.17
CA LEU A 575 -10.93 -40.78 -31.73
C LEU A 575 -12.34 -40.48 -31.22
N GLU A 576 -13.16 -41.49 -30.91
CA GLU A 576 -14.53 -41.30 -30.44
C GLU A 576 -14.58 -40.52 -29.12
N GLU A 577 -13.79 -40.97 -28.12
CA GLU A 577 -13.59 -40.27 -26.86
C GLU A 577 -12.99 -38.86 -27.05
N ALA A 578 -12.10 -38.69 -28.04
CA ALA A 578 -11.54 -37.38 -28.37
C ALA A 578 -12.60 -36.40 -28.93
N CYS A 579 -13.57 -36.90 -29.70
CA CYS A 579 -14.72 -36.13 -30.15
C CYS A 579 -15.70 -35.84 -29.00
N GLN A 580 -16.03 -36.83 -28.17
CA GLN A 580 -16.89 -36.61 -26.99
C GLN A 580 -16.32 -35.54 -26.05
N LEU A 581 -14.99 -35.51 -25.83
CA LEU A 581 -14.33 -34.45 -25.07
C LEU A 581 -14.30 -33.10 -25.81
N TYR A 582 -14.25 -33.08 -27.14
CA TYR A 582 -14.36 -31.86 -27.94
C TYR A 582 -15.79 -31.27 -27.88
N GLU A 583 -16.83 -32.10 -27.89
CA GLU A 583 -18.22 -31.68 -27.75
C GLU A 583 -18.51 -31.23 -26.32
N THR A 584 -18.11 -32.00 -25.30
CA THR A 584 -18.17 -31.60 -23.88
C THR A 584 -17.46 -30.26 -23.62
N MET A 585 -16.39 -29.96 -24.36
CA MET A 585 -15.68 -28.69 -24.28
C MET A 585 -16.50 -27.54 -24.89
N MET A 586 -17.14 -27.77 -26.04
CA MET A 586 -18.02 -26.80 -26.71
C MET A 586 -19.26 -26.49 -25.85
N ASP A 587 -19.88 -27.49 -25.24
CA ASP A 587 -21.09 -27.34 -24.40
C ASP A 587 -20.80 -26.53 -23.13
N LYS A 588 -19.58 -26.60 -22.60
CA LYS A 588 -19.08 -25.75 -21.52
C LYS A 588 -18.72 -24.33 -21.96
N GLY A 589 -18.99 -23.95 -23.21
CA GLY A 589 -18.74 -22.61 -23.75
C GLY A 589 -17.25 -22.28 -23.97
N LEU A 590 -16.35 -23.26 -23.88
CA LEU A 590 -14.92 -23.05 -24.08
C LEU A 590 -14.61 -23.09 -25.58
N SER A 591 -14.04 -22.02 -26.13
CA SER A 591 -13.61 -22.00 -27.55
C SER A 591 -12.33 -22.82 -27.74
N PRO A 592 -12.32 -23.86 -28.60
CA PRO A 592 -11.11 -24.62 -28.90
C PRO A 592 -10.04 -23.76 -29.56
N CYS A 593 -8.76 -24.08 -29.30
CA CYS A 593 -7.65 -23.46 -30.01
C CYS A 593 -7.48 -24.02 -31.43
N GLU A 594 -6.72 -23.33 -32.29
CA GLU A 594 -6.48 -23.77 -33.68
C GLU A 594 -5.79 -25.14 -33.73
N VAL A 595 -4.86 -25.41 -32.79
CA VAL A 595 -4.09 -26.66 -32.73
C VAL A 595 -4.99 -27.87 -32.43
N THR A 596 -5.92 -27.78 -31.47
CA THR A 596 -6.84 -28.89 -31.15
C THR A 596 -7.68 -29.28 -32.36
N ARG A 597 -8.26 -28.30 -33.07
CA ARG A 597 -9.06 -28.59 -34.28
C ARG A 597 -8.20 -29.16 -35.40
N LEU A 598 -6.98 -28.65 -35.60
CA LEU A 598 -6.06 -29.16 -36.62
C LEU A 598 -5.62 -30.59 -36.34
N THR A 599 -5.25 -30.93 -35.09
CA THR A 599 -4.85 -32.29 -34.69
C THR A 599 -6.00 -33.27 -34.87
N LEU A 600 -7.19 -32.95 -34.35
CA LEU A 600 -8.33 -33.87 -34.41
C LEU A 600 -8.85 -34.04 -35.84
N ALA A 601 -9.00 -32.97 -36.62
CA ALA A 601 -9.36 -33.06 -38.04
C ALA A 601 -8.31 -33.86 -38.84
N TYR A 602 -7.02 -33.75 -38.50
CA TYR A 602 -5.97 -34.53 -39.15
C TYR A 602 -6.05 -36.02 -38.88
N GLU A 603 -6.25 -36.47 -37.63
CA GLU A 603 -6.34 -37.91 -37.35
C GLU A 603 -7.64 -38.53 -37.88
N TYR A 604 -8.75 -37.78 -37.95
CA TYR A 604 -9.94 -38.23 -38.69
C TYR A 604 -9.68 -38.36 -40.21
N CYS A 605 -8.99 -37.38 -40.82
CA CYS A 605 -8.49 -37.53 -42.20
C CYS A 605 -7.48 -38.68 -42.35
N LYS A 606 -6.84 -39.14 -41.27
CA LYS A 606 -5.90 -40.26 -41.28
C LYS A 606 -6.61 -41.61 -41.30
N LYS A 607 -7.74 -41.77 -40.59
CA LYS A 607 -8.60 -42.97 -40.66
C LYS A 607 -9.45 -43.03 -41.94
N GLY A 608 -9.89 -41.88 -42.45
CA GLY A 608 -10.62 -41.76 -43.73
C GLY A 608 -11.85 -40.87 -43.67
N ASP A 609 -12.34 -40.56 -42.45
CA ASP A 609 -13.59 -39.85 -42.15
C ASP A 609 -13.50 -38.33 -42.38
N SER A 610 -13.15 -37.96 -43.62
CA SER A 610 -12.98 -36.56 -44.06
C SER A 610 -14.22 -35.69 -43.82
N ALA A 611 -15.42 -36.27 -43.78
CA ALA A 611 -16.67 -35.57 -43.48
C ALA A 611 -16.71 -34.98 -42.06
N ILE A 612 -16.31 -35.76 -41.04
CA ILE A 612 -16.28 -35.32 -39.63
C ILE A 612 -15.24 -34.20 -39.46
N ALA A 613 -14.04 -34.40 -40.02
CA ALA A 613 -12.99 -33.39 -40.05
C ALA A 613 -13.45 -32.08 -40.72
N MET A 614 -14.27 -32.16 -41.77
CA MET A 614 -14.85 -31.00 -42.45
C MET A 614 -15.83 -30.24 -41.55
N VAL A 615 -16.81 -30.92 -40.94
CA VAL A 615 -17.81 -30.32 -40.03
C VAL A 615 -17.15 -29.58 -38.85
N ILE A 616 -16.09 -30.16 -38.27
CA ILE A 616 -15.37 -29.60 -37.13
C ILE A 616 -14.59 -28.32 -37.52
N LEU A 617 -14.07 -28.27 -38.76
CA LEU A 617 -13.41 -27.07 -39.28
C LEU A 617 -14.42 -26.00 -39.72
N GLU A 618 -15.55 -26.36 -40.32
CA GLU A 618 -16.54 -25.38 -40.83
C GLU A 618 -17.11 -24.42 -39.79
N ARG A 619 -17.02 -24.77 -38.49
CA ARG A 619 -17.36 -23.90 -37.35
C ARG A 619 -16.34 -22.75 -37.12
N LEU A 620 -15.34 -22.55 -37.99
CA LEU A 620 -14.32 -21.49 -37.92
C LEU A 620 -14.68 -20.24 -38.74
N GLU A 621 -14.28 -19.06 -38.26
CA GLU A 621 -14.28 -17.82 -39.06
C GLU A 621 -13.48 -17.98 -40.36
N LYS A 622 -13.95 -17.36 -41.45
CA LYS A 622 -13.37 -17.51 -42.80
C LYS A 622 -11.84 -17.34 -42.85
N LYS A 623 -11.28 -16.32 -42.19
CA LYS A 623 -9.81 -16.08 -42.18
C LYS A 623 -9.03 -17.17 -41.43
N LEU A 624 -9.58 -17.69 -40.32
CA LEU A 624 -8.92 -18.72 -39.53
C LEU A 624 -9.04 -20.08 -40.22
N TRP A 625 -10.22 -20.42 -40.72
CA TRP A 625 -10.48 -21.61 -41.54
C TRP A 625 -9.46 -21.77 -42.68
N MET A 626 -9.24 -20.70 -43.44
CA MET A 626 -8.24 -20.67 -44.52
C MET A 626 -6.84 -21.02 -44.04
N ARG A 627 -6.39 -20.52 -42.89
CA ARG A 627 -5.06 -20.81 -42.32
C ARG A 627 -4.93 -22.26 -41.86
N THR A 628 -5.94 -22.76 -41.17
CA THR A 628 -5.96 -24.11 -40.61
C THR A 628 -6.00 -25.14 -41.74
N VAL A 629 -6.87 -24.97 -42.75
CA VAL A 629 -6.98 -25.88 -43.90
C VAL A 629 -5.73 -25.87 -44.78
N ASN A 630 -5.12 -24.71 -45.03
CA ASN A 630 -3.81 -24.65 -45.72
C ASN A 630 -2.69 -25.40 -44.97
N THR A 631 -2.82 -25.60 -43.66
CA THR A 631 -1.86 -26.35 -42.85
C THR A 631 -2.21 -27.83 -42.80
N LEU A 632 -3.51 -28.17 -42.74
CA LEU A 632 -4.01 -29.54 -42.87
C LEU A 632 -3.62 -30.16 -44.22
N ILE A 633 -3.87 -29.47 -45.34
CA ILE A 633 -3.53 -29.94 -46.69
C ILE A 633 -2.04 -30.29 -46.77
N ARG A 634 -1.14 -29.38 -46.38
CA ARG A 634 0.32 -29.62 -46.40
C ARG A 634 0.71 -30.84 -45.57
N LYS A 635 0.10 -31.04 -44.39
CA LYS A 635 0.39 -32.19 -43.52
C LYS A 635 -0.14 -33.52 -44.10
N LEU A 636 -1.31 -33.51 -44.74
CA LEU A 636 -1.84 -34.68 -45.46
C LEU A 636 -1.01 -35.03 -46.70
N CYS A 637 -0.44 -34.03 -47.38
CA CYS A 637 0.48 -34.23 -48.50
C CYS A 637 1.76 -34.93 -48.03
N SER A 638 2.33 -34.55 -46.88
CA SER A 638 3.51 -35.24 -46.32
C SER A 638 3.25 -36.68 -45.83
N GLU A 639 2.00 -37.06 -45.52
CA GLU A 639 1.60 -38.47 -45.29
C GLU A 639 1.12 -39.17 -46.59
N LYS A 640 1.33 -38.56 -47.77
CA LYS A 640 0.90 -39.06 -49.10
C LYS A 640 -0.61 -39.30 -49.25
N LYS A 641 -1.46 -38.72 -48.39
CA LYS A 641 -2.93 -38.84 -48.40
C LYS A 641 -3.60 -37.85 -49.36
N VAL A 642 -3.10 -37.82 -50.59
CA VAL A 642 -3.42 -36.84 -51.64
C VAL A 642 -4.91 -36.74 -51.96
N GLY A 643 -5.64 -37.86 -52.04
CA GLY A 643 -7.07 -37.86 -52.36
C GLY A 643 -7.92 -37.11 -51.33
N ILE A 644 -7.59 -37.23 -50.04
CA ILE A 644 -8.29 -36.48 -48.97
C ILE A 644 -7.82 -35.03 -48.97
N ALA A 645 -6.53 -34.77 -49.20
CA ALA A 645 -6.01 -33.41 -49.34
C ALA A 645 -6.70 -32.64 -50.49
N ALA A 646 -7.03 -33.30 -51.60
CA ALA A 646 -7.76 -32.73 -52.73
C ALA A 646 -9.16 -32.23 -52.34
N LEU A 647 -9.94 -33.02 -51.58
CA LEU A 647 -11.27 -32.61 -51.10
C LEU A 647 -11.23 -31.30 -50.30
N PHE A 648 -10.24 -31.15 -49.41
CA PHE A 648 -10.00 -29.90 -48.69
C PHE A 648 -9.51 -28.78 -49.60
N PHE A 649 -8.73 -29.07 -50.65
CA PHE A 649 -8.25 -28.08 -51.62
C PHE A 649 -9.38 -27.55 -52.51
N HIS A 650 -10.28 -28.40 -53.02
CA HIS A 650 -11.45 -27.95 -53.78
C HIS A 650 -12.32 -27.01 -52.94
N ARG A 651 -12.63 -27.39 -51.70
CA ARG A 651 -13.43 -26.54 -50.81
C ARG A 651 -12.70 -25.28 -50.34
N LEU A 652 -11.36 -25.28 -50.37
CA LEU A 652 -10.53 -24.09 -50.19
C LEU A 652 -10.77 -23.09 -51.33
N LEU A 653 -10.69 -23.57 -52.59
CA LEU A 653 -10.94 -22.78 -53.80
C LEU A 653 -12.37 -22.19 -53.85
N ASP A 654 -13.36 -22.95 -53.36
CA ASP A 654 -14.76 -22.50 -53.28
C ASP A 654 -14.94 -21.34 -52.29
N LYS A 655 -14.15 -21.28 -51.20
CA LYS A 655 -14.21 -20.20 -50.20
C LYS A 655 -13.25 -19.04 -50.49
N ASP A 656 -12.10 -19.27 -51.10
CA ASP A 656 -11.14 -18.24 -51.55
C ASP A 656 -10.44 -18.66 -52.84
N ARG A 657 -10.53 -17.82 -53.87
CA ARG A 657 -9.95 -18.08 -55.20
C ARG A 657 -8.44 -17.79 -55.26
N ASN A 658 -7.86 -17.18 -54.23
CA ASN A 658 -6.42 -16.91 -54.15
C ASN A 658 -5.66 -18.10 -53.57
N VAL A 659 -5.00 -18.88 -54.45
CA VAL A 659 -4.27 -20.07 -54.04
C VAL A 659 -2.96 -19.72 -53.34
N ASN A 660 -2.72 -20.29 -52.15
CA ASN A 660 -1.44 -20.20 -51.48
C ASN A 660 -0.38 -21.02 -52.24
N ARG A 661 0.61 -20.34 -52.84
CA ARG A 661 1.67 -20.96 -53.64
C ARG A 661 2.42 -22.09 -52.92
N VAL A 662 2.63 -21.98 -51.60
CA VAL A 662 3.36 -22.99 -50.81
C VAL A 662 2.49 -24.24 -50.60
N THR A 663 1.19 -24.07 -50.39
CA THR A 663 0.24 -25.19 -50.29
C THR A 663 0.04 -25.88 -51.63
N LEU A 664 -0.04 -25.11 -52.73
CA LEU A 664 -0.13 -25.65 -54.08
C LEU A 664 1.11 -26.47 -54.44
N ALA A 665 2.31 -25.92 -54.23
CA ALA A 665 3.56 -26.64 -54.51
C ALA A 665 3.63 -27.98 -53.74
N ALA A 666 3.36 -27.96 -52.42
CA ALA A 666 3.37 -29.17 -51.60
C ALA A 666 2.32 -30.21 -52.03
N PHE A 667 1.13 -29.77 -52.48
CA PHE A 667 0.10 -30.66 -53.01
C PHE A 667 0.51 -31.27 -54.35
N VAL A 668 1.01 -30.44 -55.28
CA VAL A 668 1.47 -30.87 -56.60
C VAL A 668 2.61 -31.88 -56.47
N THR A 669 3.66 -31.60 -55.68
CA THR A 669 4.75 -32.55 -55.42
C THR A 669 4.22 -33.89 -54.88
N ALA A 670 3.31 -33.88 -53.90
CA ALA A 670 2.73 -35.11 -53.38
C ALA A 670 1.89 -35.89 -54.41
N CYS A 671 1.23 -35.20 -55.35
CA CYS A 671 0.53 -35.87 -56.47
C CYS A 671 1.52 -36.56 -57.43
N TYR A 672 2.64 -35.90 -57.77
CA TYR A 672 3.71 -36.52 -58.58
C TYR A 672 4.34 -37.72 -57.84
N GLU A 673 4.53 -37.62 -56.53
CA GLU A 673 5.05 -38.70 -55.66
C GLU A 673 4.08 -39.87 -55.39
N THR A 674 2.88 -39.86 -55.98
CA THR A 674 1.83 -40.89 -55.80
C THR A 674 1.11 -41.26 -57.09
N ASP A 675 1.65 -40.86 -58.26
CA ASP A 675 1.10 -41.09 -59.60
C ASP A 675 -0.33 -40.57 -59.84
N LYS A 676 -0.79 -39.61 -59.04
CA LYS A 676 -2.18 -39.08 -59.10
C LYS A 676 -2.30 -37.81 -59.94
N PHE A 677 -1.71 -37.84 -61.12
CA PHE A 677 -1.64 -36.70 -62.07
C PHE A 677 -3.02 -36.15 -62.44
N ALA A 678 -4.06 -36.99 -62.51
CA ALA A 678 -5.43 -36.56 -62.80
C ALA A 678 -5.96 -35.51 -61.80
N LEU A 679 -5.59 -35.62 -60.51
CA LEU A 679 -5.98 -34.63 -59.49
C LEU A 679 -5.27 -33.28 -59.69
N VAL A 680 -4.05 -33.27 -60.24
CA VAL A 680 -3.35 -32.04 -60.61
C VAL A 680 -4.01 -31.38 -61.82
N SER A 681 -4.46 -32.19 -62.79
CA SER A 681 -5.17 -31.71 -63.98
C SER A 681 -6.49 -31.04 -63.62
N ASP A 682 -7.36 -31.70 -62.84
CA ASP A 682 -8.64 -31.12 -62.38
C ASP A 682 -8.43 -29.86 -61.53
N LEU A 683 -7.45 -29.87 -60.62
CA LEU A 683 -7.15 -28.68 -59.80
C LEU A 683 -6.68 -27.50 -60.67
N ASN A 684 -5.80 -27.75 -61.64
CA ASN A 684 -5.31 -26.73 -62.58
C ASN A 684 -6.42 -26.22 -63.51
N GLU A 685 -7.31 -27.08 -63.98
CA GLU A 685 -8.47 -26.68 -64.80
C GLU A 685 -9.43 -25.80 -63.99
N ARG A 686 -9.74 -26.20 -62.75
CA ARG A 686 -10.64 -25.47 -61.84
C ARG A 686 -10.03 -24.13 -61.39
N ILE A 687 -8.72 -24.06 -61.18
CA ILE A 687 -7.97 -22.81 -60.95
C ILE A 687 -8.02 -21.93 -62.22
N SER A 688 -7.80 -22.50 -63.41
CA SER A 688 -7.81 -21.76 -64.68
C SER A 688 -9.19 -21.18 -65.02
N LYS A 689 -10.26 -21.96 -64.82
CA LYS A 689 -11.66 -21.50 -64.90
C LYS A 689 -11.95 -20.40 -63.87
N GLY A 690 -11.41 -20.51 -62.66
CA GLY A 690 -11.48 -19.47 -61.63
C GLY A 690 -10.81 -18.16 -62.03
N ILE A 691 -9.62 -18.22 -62.64
CA ILE A 691 -8.87 -17.06 -63.15
C ILE A 691 -9.60 -16.44 -64.35
N ALA A 692 -10.11 -17.23 -65.29
CA ALA A 692 -10.88 -16.76 -66.43
C ALA A 692 -12.12 -15.94 -66.00
N PHE A 693 -12.81 -16.36 -64.93
CA PHE A 693 -13.93 -15.61 -64.35
C PHE A 693 -13.49 -14.26 -63.75
N VAL A 694 -12.31 -14.18 -63.14
CA VAL A 694 -11.75 -12.92 -62.60
C VAL A 694 -11.28 -11.99 -63.73
N LEU A 695 -10.77 -12.54 -64.83
CA LEU A 695 -10.44 -11.78 -66.05
C LEU A 695 -11.70 -11.29 -66.78
N ALA A 696 -12.84 -11.98 -66.66
CA ALA A 696 -14.13 -11.51 -67.13
C ALA A 696 -14.68 -10.36 -66.26
N SER A 697 -14.60 -10.46 -64.93
CA SER A 697 -15.13 -9.41 -64.03
C SER A 697 -14.24 -8.17 -63.89
N SER A 698 -12.95 -8.24 -64.26
CA SER A 698 -12.03 -7.10 -64.30
C SER A 698 -12.00 -6.36 -65.64
N LYS A 699 -12.83 -6.76 -66.61
CA LYS A 699 -12.83 -6.21 -67.99
C LYS A 699 -13.54 -4.85 -68.15
N VAL A 700 -13.44 -3.97 -67.15
CA VAL A 700 -13.83 -2.55 -67.23
C VAL A 700 -12.69 -1.69 -66.69
N ARG A 701 -12.12 -0.85 -67.57
CA ARG A 701 -11.01 0.10 -67.34
C ARG A 701 -9.61 -0.51 -67.12
N CYS A 702 -8.96 -0.85 -68.24
CA CYS A 702 -7.51 -0.65 -68.39
C CYS A 702 -7.17 -0.18 -69.83
N ILE A 703 -6.67 1.05 -69.92
CA ILE A 703 -6.06 1.74 -71.09
C ILE A 703 -4.98 2.63 -70.43
N ALA A 704 -3.68 2.60 -70.76
CA ALA A 704 -2.97 1.83 -71.79
C ALA A 704 -1.51 1.49 -71.39
N SER A 705 -0.86 0.66 -72.24
CA SER A 705 0.53 0.75 -72.79
C SER A 705 1.53 1.81 -72.24
N VAL A 706 2.88 1.62 -72.21
CA VAL A 706 3.77 0.54 -72.70
C VAL A 706 5.23 0.73 -72.19
N ASN A 707 6.04 -0.34 -72.19
CA ASN A 707 7.53 -0.46 -72.14
C ASN A 707 8.43 0.19 -71.05
N LEU A 708 9.30 -0.66 -70.47
CA LEU A 708 10.78 -0.60 -70.37
C LEU A 708 11.45 0.81 -70.41
N SER A 709 12.36 1.22 -69.50
CA SER A 709 13.62 0.53 -69.10
C SER A 709 14.35 1.17 -67.88
N SER A 710 15.40 0.49 -67.39
CA SER A 710 16.65 1.02 -66.77
C SER A 710 16.66 2.04 -65.60
N GLN A 711 17.29 1.59 -64.51
CA GLN A 711 18.25 2.31 -63.62
C GLN A 711 17.83 3.36 -62.54
N ASP A 712 18.38 3.08 -61.35
CA ASP A 712 19.05 3.97 -60.37
C ASP A 712 18.36 5.14 -59.62
N GLN A 713 18.62 5.11 -58.30
CA GLN A 713 18.95 6.22 -57.37
C GLN A 713 17.92 7.30 -56.96
N ASP A 714 17.46 7.11 -55.71
CA ASP A 714 17.60 8.07 -54.59
C ASP A 714 16.52 9.15 -54.32
N LYS A 715 16.51 9.64 -53.06
CA LYS A 715 15.87 10.83 -52.47
C LYS A 715 14.34 11.03 -52.57
N ARG A 716 13.70 10.62 -51.46
CA ARG A 716 12.82 11.43 -50.58
C ARG A 716 11.95 12.58 -51.15
N GLU A 717 10.69 12.51 -50.69
CA GLU A 717 9.90 13.57 -50.04
C GLU A 717 8.83 14.41 -50.78
N HIS A 718 7.87 14.85 -49.96
CA HIS A 718 6.91 15.96 -50.13
C HIS A 718 5.62 15.78 -50.99
N TYR A 719 4.55 15.38 -50.28
CA TYR A 719 3.31 16.15 -50.11
C TYR A 719 2.59 16.75 -51.36
N LYS A 720 1.36 16.26 -51.68
CA LYS A 720 0.09 17.01 -51.44
C LYS A 720 -1.20 16.34 -51.96
N LYS A 721 -2.28 16.54 -51.17
CA LYS A 721 -3.69 16.78 -51.60
C LYS A 721 -4.50 15.56 -52.18
N PRO A 722 -5.83 15.66 -52.35
CA PRO A 722 -6.76 15.39 -51.23
C PRO A 722 -8.02 14.58 -51.63
N MET A 723 -8.97 14.36 -50.71
CA MET A 723 -10.37 14.75 -50.98
C MET A 723 -11.25 14.82 -49.72
N LEU A 724 -12.07 15.87 -49.67
CA LEU A 724 -13.36 15.99 -48.99
C LEU A 724 -14.47 15.72 -50.04
N PRO A 725 -15.80 15.74 -49.72
CA PRO A 725 -16.46 15.87 -48.41
C PRO A 725 -17.47 14.73 -48.13
N PHE A 726 -18.18 14.79 -47.00
CA PHE A 726 -19.65 14.64 -47.00
C PHE A 726 -20.28 15.34 -45.78
N PHE A 727 -21.55 15.75 -45.91
CA PHE A 727 -22.28 16.62 -44.96
C PHE A 727 -23.21 15.84 -44.00
N CYS A 728 -23.36 16.36 -42.78
CA CYS A 728 -24.66 16.53 -42.07
C CYS A 728 -24.43 17.47 -40.88
N LYS A 729 -24.80 18.75 -40.96
CA LYS A 729 -26.15 19.31 -40.71
C LYS A 729 -26.68 19.05 -39.28
N THR A 730 -26.41 20.00 -38.39
CA THR A 730 -27.24 20.29 -37.20
C THR A 730 -28.43 21.17 -37.58
N PRO A 731 -29.61 21.02 -36.94
CA PRO A 731 -30.69 22.00 -37.03
C PRO A 731 -30.54 23.08 -35.94
N SER A 732 -31.01 24.29 -36.24
CA SER A 732 -31.14 25.41 -35.29
C SER A 732 -32.55 25.99 -35.37
N LEU A 733 -33.23 26.14 -34.24
CA LEU A 733 -34.49 26.89 -34.16
C LEU A 733 -34.71 27.50 -32.76
N PHE A 734 -34.78 28.83 -32.76
CA PHE A 734 -35.54 29.77 -31.90
C PHE A 734 -35.93 29.39 -30.45
N GLY A 735 -35.67 30.35 -29.54
CA GLY A 735 -36.09 30.29 -28.14
C GLY A 735 -35.61 31.50 -27.32
N THR A 736 -35.94 32.72 -27.76
CA THR A 736 -35.57 33.96 -27.06
C THR A 736 -36.36 34.15 -25.76
N ASN A 737 -35.68 34.50 -24.67
CA ASN A 737 -36.23 35.45 -23.69
C ASN A 737 -35.13 36.09 -22.83
N ASN A 738 -35.29 37.39 -22.55
CA ASN A 738 -34.38 38.17 -21.71
C ASN A 738 -34.83 38.12 -20.24
N SER A 739 -33.88 38.05 -19.31
CA SER A 739 -34.04 38.70 -18.00
C SER A 739 -32.68 39.02 -17.34
N SER A 740 -32.46 40.32 -17.12
CA SER A 740 -31.62 40.92 -16.07
C SER A 740 -30.35 40.16 -15.61
N THR A 741 -29.24 40.35 -16.33
CA THR A 741 -27.89 40.22 -15.74
C THR A 741 -27.61 41.38 -14.78
N LEU A 742 -28.02 41.24 -13.52
CA LEU A 742 -27.59 42.16 -12.46
C LEU A 742 -26.23 41.71 -11.93
N SER A 743 -25.23 42.58 -12.01
CA SER A 743 -23.82 42.24 -11.78
C SER A 743 -23.49 42.07 -10.29
N LEU A 744 -23.06 40.88 -9.90
CA LEU A 744 -22.28 40.67 -8.68
C LEU A 744 -20.91 40.08 -9.02
N PHE A 745 -19.85 40.88 -8.92
CA PHE A 745 -18.45 40.47 -9.14
C PHE A 745 -17.96 39.60 -7.96
N ALA A 746 -18.42 38.35 -7.90
CA ALA A 746 -18.01 37.38 -6.89
C ALA A 746 -16.58 36.84 -7.18
N PHE A 747 -15.57 37.62 -6.78
CA PHE A 747 -14.15 37.35 -7.00
C PHE A 747 -13.63 36.15 -6.18
N LYS A 748 -14.07 34.92 -6.53
CA LYS A 748 -13.70 33.68 -5.82
C LYS A 748 -12.22 33.32 -6.02
N ARG A 749 -11.36 33.93 -5.18
CA ARG A 749 -10.02 33.42 -4.86
C ARG A 749 -10.13 31.94 -4.48
N THR A 750 -9.54 31.04 -5.28
CA THR A 750 -9.40 29.63 -4.90
C THR A 750 -8.28 29.50 -3.88
N SER A 751 -8.63 29.24 -2.61
CA SER A 751 -7.65 28.93 -1.56
C SER A 751 -6.88 27.65 -1.93
N GLN A 752 -5.55 27.73 -1.88
CA GLN A 752 -4.70 26.55 -1.90
C GLN A 752 -4.62 25.97 -0.48
N MET A 753 -4.71 24.64 -0.37
CA MET A 753 -4.56 23.98 0.93
C MET A 753 -3.10 24.10 1.40
N ALA A 754 -2.94 24.44 2.68
CA ALA A 754 -1.65 24.63 3.34
C ALA A 754 -0.96 23.29 3.66
N ARG A 755 0.37 23.25 3.59
CA ARG A 755 1.17 22.03 3.76
C ARG A 755 1.59 21.79 5.22
N SER A 756 1.38 20.57 5.68
CA SER A 756 1.61 20.07 7.04
C SER A 756 2.93 19.31 7.19
N ALA A 757 3.28 18.84 8.39
CA ALA A 757 4.38 17.89 8.61
C ALA A 757 4.12 16.49 8.02
N LEU A 758 2.85 16.11 7.78
CA LEU A 758 2.49 14.82 7.20
C LEU A 758 2.73 14.74 5.68
N ASP A 759 3.13 15.85 5.06
CA ASP A 759 3.49 15.94 3.63
C ASP A 759 5.00 15.71 3.37
N GLU A 760 5.75 15.24 4.37
CA GLU A 760 7.23 15.02 4.33
C GLU A 760 7.64 13.54 4.35
N MET A 761 6.79 12.64 3.88
CA MET A 761 7.15 11.22 3.70
C MET A 761 7.38 10.90 2.24
N SER A 762 8.48 10.19 1.96
CA SER A 762 8.71 9.52 0.69
C SER A 762 7.74 8.35 0.48
N ASP A 763 7.58 7.88 -0.76
CA ASP A 763 6.84 6.65 -1.07
C ASP A 763 7.44 5.40 -0.39
N SER A 764 8.72 5.44 -0.02
CA SER A 764 9.36 4.38 0.79
C SER A 764 8.90 4.38 2.25
N GLY A 765 8.38 5.50 2.78
CA GLY A 765 7.94 5.67 4.16
C GLY A 765 8.98 6.33 5.08
N ALA A 766 9.99 7.01 4.52
CA ALA A 766 11.03 7.72 5.23
C ALA A 766 10.75 9.23 5.27
N PHE A 767 11.20 9.91 6.34
CA PHE A 767 10.96 11.34 6.57
C PHE A 767 12.01 12.22 5.85
N MET A 768 11.55 13.11 4.97
CA MET A 768 12.37 14.04 4.17
C MET A 768 11.88 15.49 4.38
N ARG A 769 12.68 16.31 5.05
CA ARG A 769 12.31 17.68 5.44
C ARG A 769 12.38 18.67 4.27
N THR A 770 11.40 19.57 4.18
CA THR A 770 11.33 20.66 3.20
C THR A 770 12.26 21.80 3.57
N ALA A 771 12.89 22.45 2.59
CA ALA A 771 13.77 23.60 2.81
C ALA A 771 13.00 24.90 3.16
N SER A 772 13.65 25.74 3.97
CA SER A 772 13.18 27.07 4.40
C SER A 772 13.23 28.10 3.26
N THR A 773 12.26 29.01 3.26
CA THR A 773 11.80 29.79 2.08
C THR A 773 12.14 31.29 2.16
N PHE A 774 12.08 31.89 3.34
CA PHE A 774 12.55 33.26 3.58
C PHE A 774 14.00 33.21 4.04
N ARG A 775 14.88 33.81 3.24
CA ARG A 775 16.34 33.64 3.33
C ARG A 775 17.09 34.97 3.18
N ASN A 776 16.45 36.09 3.50
CA ASN A 776 17.15 37.37 3.58
C ASN A 776 18.10 37.35 4.78
N PHE A 777 19.19 38.09 4.69
CA PHE A 777 20.20 38.16 5.73
C PHE A 777 20.20 39.57 6.34
N ILE A 778 20.33 39.63 7.66
CA ILE A 778 20.70 40.85 8.38
C ILE A 778 22.20 41.01 8.20
N SER A 779 22.67 42.20 7.86
CA SER A 779 24.12 42.47 7.69
C SER A 779 24.45 43.89 8.12
N ARG A 780 25.63 44.05 8.73
CA ARG A 780 26.28 45.34 9.01
C ARG A 780 26.66 46.15 7.77
N ASP A 781 26.67 45.55 6.58
CA ASP A 781 27.10 46.22 5.34
C ASP A 781 26.31 47.52 5.09
N PRO A 782 26.95 48.65 4.72
CA PRO A 782 26.26 49.93 4.52
C PRO A 782 25.15 49.94 3.45
N GLY A 783 25.13 48.95 2.55
CA GLY A 783 24.08 48.74 1.55
C GLY A 783 23.01 47.72 1.92
N SER A 784 23.03 47.19 3.16
CA SER A 784 22.11 46.15 3.63
C SER A 784 20.66 46.65 3.69
N GLN A 785 19.71 45.85 3.16
CA GLN A 785 18.26 46.09 3.35
C GLN A 785 17.83 45.90 4.82
N PHE A 786 18.58 45.07 5.55
CA PHE A 786 18.32 44.70 6.93
C PHE A 786 19.57 44.94 7.80
N PRO A 787 19.91 46.21 8.12
CA PRO A 787 20.92 46.53 9.12
C PRO A 787 20.52 46.01 10.52
N PRO A 788 21.46 45.65 11.41
CA PRO A 788 21.19 45.20 12.77
C PRO A 788 20.74 46.36 13.69
N GLU A 789 19.58 46.97 13.41
CA GLU A 789 18.99 48.06 14.19
C GLU A 789 18.34 47.51 15.48
N SER A 790 18.70 48.08 16.65
CA SER A 790 18.05 47.74 17.94
C SER A 790 16.56 48.07 17.92
N GLY A 791 15.73 47.21 18.49
CA GLY A 791 14.29 47.38 18.57
C GLY A 791 13.52 47.13 17.27
N ARG A 792 14.20 46.94 16.12
CA ARG A 792 13.55 46.71 14.81
C ARG A 792 12.98 45.31 14.63
N TYR A 793 13.71 44.28 15.07
CA TYR A 793 13.36 42.90 14.79
C TYR A 793 12.54 42.26 15.93
N HIS A 794 11.84 41.18 15.60
CA HIS A 794 11.13 40.34 16.56
C HIS A 794 11.20 38.87 16.16
N LEU A 795 11.31 37.97 17.14
CA LEU A 795 11.43 36.53 16.91
C LEU A 795 10.18 35.79 17.39
N TYR A 796 9.36 35.29 16.46
CA TYR A 796 8.26 34.41 16.82
C TYR A 796 8.74 32.96 16.94
N VAL A 797 8.44 32.33 18.08
CA VAL A 797 8.94 31.01 18.46
C VAL A 797 7.81 30.09 18.94
N SER A 798 8.14 28.82 19.15
CA SER A 798 7.40 27.95 20.07
C SER A 798 8.43 27.27 20.97
N TYR A 799 8.20 27.26 22.28
CA TYR A 799 9.01 26.48 23.21
C TYR A 799 9.05 24.99 22.88
N ALA A 800 8.09 24.47 22.13
CA ALA A 800 8.11 23.07 21.71
C ALA A 800 9.14 22.79 20.59
N CYS A 801 9.31 23.70 19.65
CA CYS A 801 10.09 23.49 18.43
C CYS A 801 11.61 23.64 18.69
N PRO A 802 12.44 22.59 18.53
CA PRO A 802 13.90 22.66 18.74
C PRO A 802 14.58 23.75 17.89
N TRP A 803 14.13 23.93 16.64
CA TRP A 803 14.66 24.92 15.70
C TRP A 803 14.35 26.36 16.15
N ALA A 804 13.24 26.59 16.85
CA ALA A 804 12.91 27.90 17.42
C ALA A 804 13.59 28.14 18.78
N SER A 805 13.62 27.13 19.67
CA SER A 805 14.42 27.18 20.91
C SER A 805 15.90 27.45 20.63
N ARG A 806 16.44 26.96 19.50
CA ARG A 806 17.83 27.22 19.09
C ARG A 806 18.11 28.70 18.84
N CYS A 807 17.20 29.40 18.18
CA CYS A 807 17.29 30.85 17.97
C CYS A 807 17.09 31.62 19.28
N LEU A 808 16.15 31.18 20.12
CA LEU A 808 15.93 31.77 21.45
C LEU A 808 17.14 31.59 22.39
N ALA A 809 17.83 30.44 22.31
CA ALA A 809 19.06 30.18 23.05
C ALA A 809 20.19 31.12 22.65
N TYR A 810 20.39 31.38 21.34
CA TYR A 810 21.33 32.40 20.88
C TYR A 810 20.96 33.79 21.38
N LEU A 811 19.68 34.17 21.23
CA LEU A 811 19.15 35.47 21.65
C LEU A 811 19.35 35.71 23.16
N LYS A 812 19.18 34.68 24.01
CA LYS A 812 19.44 34.77 25.46
C LYS A 812 20.94 34.73 25.82
N VAL A 813 21.73 33.81 25.25
CA VAL A 813 23.17 33.70 25.56
C VAL A 813 23.94 34.95 25.12
N LYS A 814 23.56 35.58 24.00
CA LYS A 814 24.15 36.84 23.53
C LYS A 814 23.66 38.08 24.30
N GLY A 815 22.62 37.97 25.13
CA GLY A 815 21.99 39.12 25.77
C GLY A 815 21.40 40.09 24.74
N LEU A 816 20.53 39.57 23.86
CA LEU A 816 19.89 40.31 22.77
C LEU A 816 18.39 40.52 22.98
N ASP A 817 17.81 40.05 24.08
CA ASP A 817 16.38 40.16 24.37
C ASP A 817 15.88 41.58 24.65
N LYS A 818 16.78 42.53 24.95
CA LYS A 818 16.47 43.97 24.97
C LYS A 818 16.42 44.60 23.57
N ALA A 819 17.15 44.03 22.61
CA ALA A 819 17.27 44.55 21.24
C ALA A 819 16.31 43.87 20.25
N ILE A 820 16.00 42.59 20.47
CA ILE A 820 15.14 41.74 19.66
C ILE A 820 14.14 41.09 20.60
N GLY A 821 12.89 41.54 20.53
CA GLY A 821 11.80 40.92 21.28
C GLY A 821 11.50 39.50 20.79
N PHE A 822 10.81 38.70 21.59
CA PHE A 822 10.28 37.41 21.15
C PHE A 822 8.87 37.16 21.68
N THR A 823 8.11 36.31 20.99
CA THR A 823 6.77 35.85 21.40
C THR A 823 6.66 34.36 21.15
N SER A 824 6.20 33.58 22.14
CA SER A 824 5.82 32.17 21.92
C SER A 824 4.35 32.07 21.54
N VAL A 825 4.07 31.22 20.56
CA VAL A 825 2.73 30.71 20.24
C VAL A 825 2.26 29.68 21.29
N LYS A 826 0.97 29.29 21.22
CA LYS A 826 0.41 28.16 21.98
C LYS A 826 1.21 26.85 21.73
N PRO A 827 1.25 25.93 22.72
CA PRO A 827 1.95 24.66 22.55
C PRO A 827 1.20 23.69 21.62
N ILE A 828 -0.13 23.63 21.70
CA ILE A 828 -0.94 22.72 20.89
C ILE A 828 -1.24 23.37 19.53
N TRP A 829 -1.18 22.60 18.44
CA TRP A 829 -1.64 23.07 17.13
C TRP A 829 -3.16 23.21 17.09
N GLU A 830 -3.62 24.39 16.67
CA GLU A 830 -5.03 24.73 16.51
C GLU A 830 -5.33 25.11 15.05
N ARG A 831 -6.61 25.22 14.69
CA ARG A 831 -7.03 25.54 13.31
C ARG A 831 -6.62 26.97 12.97
N THR A 832 -5.72 27.11 11.99
CA THR A 832 -5.13 28.42 11.60
C THR A 832 -6.10 29.35 10.89
N LYS A 833 -7.18 28.83 10.29
CA LYS A 833 -8.27 29.60 9.66
C LYS A 833 -9.58 28.84 9.69
N GLU A 834 -10.70 29.53 9.89
CA GLU A 834 -12.04 28.94 9.81
C GLU A 834 -12.36 28.34 8.43
N THR A 835 -11.77 28.89 7.36
CA THR A 835 -12.05 28.55 5.95
C THR A 835 -11.44 27.24 5.45
N ASP A 836 -10.54 26.61 6.21
CA ASP A 836 -9.95 25.31 5.87
C ASP A 836 -9.56 24.52 7.12
N GLU A 837 -9.02 23.32 6.94
CA GLU A 837 -8.71 22.38 8.03
C GLU A 837 -7.23 22.42 8.46
N HIS A 838 -6.45 23.44 8.05
CA HIS A 838 -5.02 23.50 8.38
C HIS A 838 -4.78 23.81 9.86
N MET A 839 -4.34 22.79 10.59
CA MET A 839 -3.85 22.88 11.97
C MET A 839 -2.41 23.39 12.00
N GLY A 840 -2.06 24.24 12.96
CA GLY A 840 -0.72 24.79 13.08
C GLY A 840 -0.54 25.75 14.25
N TRP A 841 0.50 26.57 14.19
CA TRP A 841 0.90 27.51 15.24
C TRP A 841 -0.07 28.71 15.34
N VAL A 842 -0.77 28.81 16.47
CA VAL A 842 -1.80 29.80 16.79
C VAL A 842 -1.39 30.61 18.04
N PHE A 843 -1.70 31.90 18.07
CA PHE A 843 -1.47 32.77 19.21
C PHE A 843 -2.64 32.68 20.21
N PRO A 844 -2.41 32.83 21.52
CA PRO A 844 -3.49 33.04 22.47
C PRO A 844 -4.18 34.39 22.21
N THR A 845 -5.43 34.48 22.66
CA THR A 845 -6.30 35.65 22.61
C THR A 845 -6.01 36.66 23.73
N SER A 846 -5.38 36.23 24.81
CA SER A 846 -4.87 37.06 25.90
C SER A 846 -3.61 36.45 26.52
N ASP A 847 -2.78 37.26 27.19
CA ASP A 847 -1.60 36.80 27.94
C ASP A 847 -1.93 35.84 29.10
N THR A 848 -3.20 35.75 29.47
CA THR A 848 -3.72 34.90 30.54
C THR A 848 -4.27 33.55 30.06
N GLU A 849 -4.48 33.35 28.76
CA GLU A 849 -5.07 32.10 28.23
C GLU A 849 -4.11 30.90 28.33
N GLU A 850 -2.84 31.12 28.05
CA GLU A 850 -1.85 30.05 27.88
C GLU A 850 -0.49 30.47 28.49
N PRO A 851 -0.18 30.08 29.74
CA PRO A 851 1.01 30.53 30.46
C PRO A 851 2.31 30.29 29.69
N GLY A 852 3.02 31.37 29.36
CA GLY A 852 4.26 31.35 28.57
C GLY A 852 4.06 31.49 27.06
N ALA A 853 2.83 31.62 26.57
CA ALA A 853 2.51 32.19 25.26
C ALA A 853 1.90 33.59 25.41
N ALA A 854 1.94 34.40 24.35
CA ALA A 854 1.34 35.74 24.34
C ALA A 854 0.77 36.05 22.94
N PRO A 855 -0.22 36.97 22.81
CA PRO A 855 -0.76 37.40 21.52
C PRO A 855 0.30 38.01 20.59
N ASP A 856 0.00 38.13 19.29
CA ASP A 856 0.88 38.87 18.37
C ASP A 856 0.92 40.37 18.72
N PRO A 857 2.07 40.95 19.13
CA PRO A 857 2.11 42.32 19.64
C PRO A 857 2.04 43.42 18.57
N PHE A 858 2.12 43.09 17.26
CA PHE A 858 2.39 44.10 16.22
C PHE A 858 1.45 44.11 15.01
N ASN A 859 0.88 42.96 14.63
CA ASN A 859 0.11 42.82 13.38
C ASN A 859 -1.35 42.38 13.63
N GLY A 860 -1.69 41.99 14.87
CA GLY A 860 -3.00 41.44 15.22
C GLY A 860 -3.24 40.03 14.67
N ALA A 861 -2.16 39.31 14.30
CA ALA A 861 -2.25 37.98 13.73
C ALA A 861 -2.74 36.95 14.77
N LYS A 862 -3.74 36.14 14.41
CA LYS A 862 -4.22 35.02 15.21
C LYS A 862 -3.35 33.77 15.03
N SER A 863 -2.59 33.67 13.94
CA SER A 863 -1.72 32.52 13.67
C SER A 863 -0.43 32.91 12.94
N ILE A 864 0.60 32.07 13.06
CA ILE A 864 1.85 32.23 12.28
C ILE A 864 1.56 32.23 10.78
N ARG A 865 0.52 31.51 10.34
CA ARG A 865 0.10 31.51 8.94
C ARG A 865 -0.23 32.91 8.43
N GLU A 866 -0.89 33.73 9.22
CA GLU A 866 -1.24 35.09 8.85
C GLU A 866 0.01 35.99 8.70
N LEU A 867 1.05 35.80 9.52
CA LEU A 867 2.34 36.51 9.35
C LEU A 867 3.02 36.17 8.01
N TYR A 868 2.99 34.90 7.59
CA TYR A 868 3.52 34.48 6.28
C TYR A 868 2.69 35.03 5.11
N GLU A 869 1.37 35.05 5.23
CA GLU A 869 0.47 35.59 4.20
C GLU A 869 0.52 37.13 4.12
N LEU A 870 0.80 37.81 5.23
CA LEU A 870 1.14 39.25 5.28
C LEU A 870 2.46 39.53 4.55
N ALA A 871 3.50 38.72 4.79
CA ALA A 871 4.79 38.85 4.12
C ALA A 871 4.78 38.43 2.64
N SER A 872 3.87 37.54 2.23
CA SER A 872 3.69 37.16 0.82
C SER A 872 2.31 36.58 0.54
N THR A 873 1.51 37.31 -0.25
CA THR A 873 0.13 36.93 -0.61
C THR A 873 0.03 35.66 -1.47
N ASN A 874 1.15 35.19 -2.02
CA ASN A 874 1.25 34.02 -2.92
C ASN A 874 2.08 32.88 -2.28
N TYR A 875 2.23 32.86 -0.95
CA TYR A 875 3.04 31.87 -0.28
C TYR A 875 2.45 30.44 -0.34
N THR A 876 3.19 29.50 -0.94
CA THR A 876 2.79 28.08 -1.07
C THR A 876 3.64 27.11 -0.25
N GLY A 877 4.43 27.63 0.70
CA GLY A 877 5.32 26.83 1.55
C GLY A 877 4.64 26.32 2.82
N LYS A 878 5.44 26.13 3.87
CA LYS A 878 4.97 25.73 5.21
C LYS A 878 4.95 26.91 6.17
N TYR A 879 4.01 26.88 7.10
CA TYR A 879 3.82 27.89 8.15
C TYR A 879 4.49 27.40 9.44
N THR A 880 5.75 27.79 9.66
CA THR A 880 6.59 27.26 10.74
C THR A 880 7.23 28.36 11.58
N VAL A 881 7.64 28.01 12.80
CA VAL A 881 8.60 28.79 13.60
C VAL A 881 9.99 28.14 13.49
N PRO A 882 11.11 28.89 13.68
CA PRO A 882 11.19 30.32 13.99
C PRO A 882 10.77 31.23 12.82
N VAL A 883 10.31 32.43 13.16
CA VAL A 883 10.13 33.53 12.19
C VAL A 883 10.86 34.76 12.72
N LEU A 884 11.88 35.23 11.98
CA LEU A 884 12.53 36.50 12.25
C LEU A 884 11.82 37.59 11.44
N TRP A 885 11.09 38.46 12.14
CA TRP A 885 10.22 39.49 11.58
C TRP A 885 10.87 40.87 11.62
N ASP A 886 10.75 41.63 10.54
CA ASP A 886 11.09 43.05 10.50
C ASP A 886 9.84 43.90 10.73
N LYS A 887 9.80 44.65 11.84
CA LYS A 887 8.68 45.55 12.16
C LYS A 887 8.65 46.81 11.28
N LYS A 888 9.75 47.16 10.60
CA LYS A 888 9.88 48.33 9.71
C LYS A 888 9.21 48.06 8.35
N PHE A 889 9.57 46.97 7.68
CA PHE A 889 8.96 46.56 6.41
C PHE A 889 7.76 45.60 6.54
N LYS A 890 7.41 45.17 7.77
CA LYS A 890 6.31 44.23 8.06
C LYS A 890 6.39 42.94 7.23
N THR A 891 7.57 42.31 7.26
CA THR A 891 7.87 41.09 6.49
C THR A 891 8.73 40.12 7.29
N ILE A 892 8.72 38.86 6.88
CA ILE A 892 9.68 37.86 7.33
C ILE A 892 11.04 38.16 6.67
N VAL A 893 12.08 38.34 7.49
CA VAL A 893 13.47 38.42 7.02
C VAL A 893 13.95 37.01 6.68
N ASN A 894 13.88 36.11 7.68
CA ASN A 894 14.41 34.76 7.58
C ASN A 894 13.57 33.77 8.40
N ASN A 895 13.45 32.54 7.93
CA ASN A 895 12.82 31.43 8.68
C ASN A 895 13.68 30.17 8.77
N GLU A 896 14.95 30.23 8.35
CA GLU A 896 15.95 29.18 8.59
C GLU A 896 16.70 29.41 9.90
N SER A 897 16.42 28.56 10.88
CA SER A 897 17.09 28.53 12.18
C SER A 897 18.62 28.56 12.12
N ALA A 898 19.23 27.89 11.13
CA ALA A 898 20.68 27.79 10.98
C ALA A 898 21.33 29.09 10.46
N GLU A 899 20.58 29.95 9.78
CA GLU A 899 21.05 31.29 9.38
C GLU A 899 20.77 32.32 10.48
N ILE A 900 19.60 32.24 11.12
CA ILE A 900 19.20 33.13 12.21
C ILE A 900 20.23 33.10 13.36
N ILE A 901 20.72 31.93 13.76
CA ILE A 901 21.75 31.84 14.81
C ILE A 901 23.09 32.46 14.39
N ARG A 902 23.50 32.34 13.12
CA ARG A 902 24.72 32.98 12.61
C ARG A 902 24.58 34.51 12.64
N MET A 903 23.44 35.04 12.20
CA MET A 903 23.12 36.47 12.27
C MET A 903 23.16 37.00 13.72
N LEU A 904 22.54 36.28 14.66
CA LEU A 904 22.55 36.64 16.10
C LEU A 904 23.95 36.55 16.73
N ASN A 905 24.85 35.72 16.17
CA ASN A 905 26.21 35.52 16.68
C ASN A 905 27.19 36.63 16.27
N THR A 906 27.05 37.19 15.06
CA THR A 906 28.01 38.15 14.49
C THR A 906 27.42 39.55 14.33
N GLU A 907 26.29 39.67 13.67
CA GLU A 907 25.80 40.96 13.16
C GLU A 907 25.40 41.91 14.29
N PHE A 908 24.83 41.37 15.37
CA PHE A 908 24.37 42.15 16.52
C PHE A 908 25.41 42.40 17.63
N ASN A 909 26.69 42.03 17.45
CA ASN A 909 27.71 42.21 18.50
C ASN A 909 27.94 43.66 18.97
N ASP A 910 27.48 44.67 18.25
CA ASP A 910 27.60 46.08 18.67
C ASP A 910 26.49 46.51 19.65
N ILE A 911 25.51 45.62 19.88
CA ILE A 911 24.28 45.85 20.67
C ILE A 911 24.07 44.73 21.71
N ALA A 912 24.68 43.55 21.50
CA ALA A 912 24.68 42.42 22.41
C ALA A 912 25.30 42.76 23.77
N GLU A 913 24.67 42.36 24.88
CA GLU A 913 25.27 42.49 26.21
C GLU A 913 26.46 41.54 26.42
N ASN A 914 26.47 40.41 25.71
CA ASN A 914 27.56 39.43 25.71
C ASN A 914 28.25 39.37 24.33
N PRO A 915 28.93 40.45 23.88
CA PRO A 915 29.51 40.52 22.54
C PRO A 915 30.67 39.53 22.37
N ALA A 916 31.45 39.32 23.42
CA ALA A 916 32.61 38.42 23.44
C ALA A 916 32.26 36.92 23.33
N VAL A 917 30.99 36.53 23.49
CA VAL A 917 30.56 35.13 23.32
C VAL A 917 30.38 34.83 21.84
N ASP A 918 31.42 34.31 21.19
CA ASP A 918 31.36 33.78 19.82
C ASP A 918 31.18 32.25 19.85
N LEU A 919 30.03 31.77 19.38
CA LEU A 919 29.70 30.35 19.29
C LEU A 919 30.14 29.71 17.96
N TYR A 920 30.73 30.47 17.05
CA TYR A 920 31.33 30.01 15.78
C TYR A 920 32.71 30.65 15.52
N PRO A 921 33.66 30.52 16.46
CA PRO A 921 34.95 31.20 16.38
C PRO A 921 35.80 30.67 15.22
N PRO A 922 36.53 31.54 14.48
CA PRO A 922 37.26 31.19 13.26
C PRO A 922 38.08 29.90 13.33
N HIS A 923 38.80 29.68 14.44
CA HIS A 923 39.70 28.55 14.63
C HIS A 923 38.99 27.19 14.85
N LEU A 924 37.69 27.16 15.17
CA LEU A 924 36.91 25.92 15.30
C LEU A 924 35.92 25.67 14.16
N ARG A 925 35.74 26.60 13.21
CA ARG A 925 34.65 26.54 12.20
C ARG A 925 34.55 25.18 11.50
N ALA A 926 35.66 24.67 10.95
CA ALA A 926 35.69 23.37 10.28
C ALA A 926 35.34 22.19 11.20
N LYS A 927 35.68 22.24 12.50
CA LYS A 927 35.30 21.21 13.50
C LYS A 927 33.81 21.34 13.88
N ILE A 928 33.30 22.57 14.01
CA ILE A 928 31.90 22.86 14.30
C ILE A 928 31.02 22.38 13.14
N ASP A 929 31.36 22.72 11.89
CA ASP A 929 30.54 22.40 10.73
C ASP A 929 30.52 20.89 10.42
N LYS A 930 31.67 20.21 10.53
CA LYS A 930 31.74 18.75 10.47
C LYS A 930 30.92 18.08 11.58
N THR A 931 30.95 18.63 12.80
CA THR A 931 30.16 18.12 13.93
C THR A 931 28.66 18.35 13.73
N ASN A 932 28.31 19.51 13.19
CA ASN A 932 26.95 19.93 12.87
C ASN A 932 26.25 19.07 11.82
N GLU A 933 27.00 18.49 10.88
CA GLU A 933 26.49 17.64 9.81
C GLU A 933 25.94 16.31 10.36
N TRP A 934 26.74 15.56 11.11
CA TRP A 934 26.31 14.27 11.68
C TRP A 934 25.33 14.43 12.83
N ILE A 935 25.44 15.50 13.64
CA ILE A 935 24.41 15.82 14.66
C ILE A 935 23.07 16.17 13.99
N TYR A 936 23.08 16.84 12.84
CA TYR A 936 21.84 17.12 12.12
C TYR A 936 21.20 15.84 11.55
N SER A 937 21.96 15.04 10.80
CA SER A 937 21.45 13.88 10.08
C SER A 937 21.16 12.67 10.98
N GLY A 938 21.96 12.48 12.03
CA GLY A 938 21.85 11.39 13.01
C GLY A 938 20.98 11.70 14.22
N ILE A 939 21.01 12.92 14.78
CA ILE A 939 20.31 13.23 16.05
C ILE A 939 19.14 14.20 15.84
N ASN A 940 19.37 15.44 15.41
CA ASN A 940 18.31 16.47 15.29
C ASN A 940 17.16 16.01 14.39
N ASN A 941 17.50 15.43 13.23
CA ASN A 941 16.53 14.86 12.29
C ASN A 941 16.32 13.35 12.53
N GLY A 942 17.24 12.66 13.23
CA GLY A 942 17.12 11.22 13.52
C GLY A 942 15.94 10.85 14.40
N VAL A 943 15.68 11.62 15.48
CA VAL A 943 14.48 11.41 16.30
C VAL A 943 13.18 11.60 15.49
N TYR A 944 13.20 12.47 14.47
CA TYR A 944 12.08 12.67 13.55
C TYR A 944 11.94 11.52 12.54
N LYS A 945 13.06 11.00 11.99
CA LYS A 945 13.05 9.77 11.20
C LYS A 945 12.41 8.61 11.98
N CYS A 946 12.78 8.41 13.25
CA CYS A 946 12.21 7.38 14.11
C CYS A 946 10.71 7.59 14.36
N GLY A 947 10.32 8.81 14.77
CA GLY A 947 8.94 9.12 15.14
C GLY A 947 7.93 9.00 14.00
N PHE A 948 8.30 9.44 12.80
CA PHE A 948 7.42 9.48 11.63
C PHE A 948 7.59 8.29 10.67
N ALA A 949 8.48 7.33 10.96
CA ALA A 949 8.60 6.10 10.18
C ALA A 949 7.28 5.31 10.16
N ARG A 950 6.83 4.94 8.95
CA ARG A 950 5.59 4.17 8.71
C ARG A 950 5.79 2.67 8.45
N LYS A 951 7.03 2.19 8.53
CA LYS A 951 7.44 0.80 8.31
C LYS A 951 8.56 0.43 9.27
N GLN A 952 8.78 -0.86 9.50
CA GLN A 952 9.83 -1.36 10.39
C GLN A 952 11.24 -1.06 9.86
N GLU A 953 11.54 -1.37 8.60
CA GLU A 953 12.91 -1.26 8.05
C GLU A 953 13.48 0.18 8.11
N PRO A 954 12.74 1.26 7.73
CA PRO A 954 13.23 2.62 7.87
C PRO A 954 13.29 3.10 9.34
N TYR A 955 12.51 2.49 10.22
CA TYR A 955 12.59 2.74 11.66
C TYR A 955 13.85 2.12 12.27
N ASP A 956 14.15 0.86 11.92
CA ASP A 956 15.33 0.13 12.39
C ASP A 956 16.63 0.82 11.95
N GLU A 957 16.69 1.29 10.69
CA GLU A 957 17.81 2.09 10.19
C GLU A 957 17.95 3.42 10.95
N ALA A 958 16.84 4.14 11.12
CA ALA A 958 16.82 5.45 11.78
C ALA A 958 17.19 5.38 13.27
N VAL A 959 16.65 4.39 14.00
CA VAL A 959 16.92 4.23 15.43
C VAL A 959 18.34 3.74 15.66
N LYS A 960 18.89 2.92 14.76
CA LYS A 960 20.32 2.59 14.78
C LYS A 960 21.18 3.85 14.57
N GLN A 961 20.96 4.61 13.49
CA GLN A 961 21.71 5.85 13.21
C GLN A 961 21.65 6.86 14.36
N LEU A 962 20.47 7.00 15.00
CA LEU A 962 20.28 7.87 16.15
C LEU A 962 21.16 7.46 17.33
N TYR A 963 21.15 6.17 17.68
CA TYR A 963 21.89 5.70 18.85
C TYR A 963 23.37 5.57 18.60
N ASP A 964 23.82 5.15 17.41
CA ASP A 964 25.23 5.16 17.05
C ASP A 964 25.82 6.59 17.16
N ALA A 965 25.04 7.63 16.83
CA ALA A 965 25.43 9.04 17.01
C ALA A 965 25.36 9.53 18.47
N LEU A 966 24.43 9.04 19.29
CA LEU A 966 24.38 9.34 20.73
C LEU A 966 25.54 8.67 21.49
N ASP A 967 25.87 7.44 21.11
CA ASP A 967 27.03 6.69 21.61
C ASP A 967 28.34 7.42 21.23
N GLN A 968 28.43 8.01 20.02
CA GLN A 968 29.53 8.91 19.62
C GLN A 968 29.57 10.23 20.43
N CYS A 969 28.42 10.84 20.75
CA CYS A 969 28.38 12.02 21.63
C CYS A 969 28.94 11.69 23.03
N GLU A 970 28.56 10.56 23.61
CA GLU A 970 29.07 10.12 24.92
C GLU A 970 30.59 9.91 24.90
N GLU A 971 31.13 9.27 23.84
CA GLU A 971 32.57 9.05 23.71
C GLU A 971 33.36 10.37 23.63
N ILE A 972 32.89 11.34 22.85
CA ILE A 972 33.51 12.68 22.77
C ILE A 972 33.43 13.39 24.13
N LEU A 973 32.25 13.40 24.76
CA LEU A 973 32.00 14.10 26.01
C LEU A 973 32.66 13.43 27.23
N SER A 974 33.15 12.20 27.11
CA SER A 974 34.02 11.56 28.10
C SER A 974 35.44 12.15 28.16
N LYS A 975 35.86 12.92 27.14
CA LYS A 975 37.26 13.40 26.96
C LYS A 975 37.42 14.92 27.01
N GLN A 976 36.35 15.67 26.75
CA GLN A 976 36.34 17.14 26.65
C GLN A 976 34.98 17.69 27.13
N ARG A 977 34.93 18.96 27.59
CA ARG A 977 33.72 19.52 28.23
C ARG A 977 32.51 19.60 27.30
N TYR A 978 32.73 20.09 26.08
CA TYR A 978 31.74 20.30 25.03
C TYR A 978 32.11 19.45 23.80
N LEU A 979 31.34 19.51 22.71
CA LEU A 979 31.54 18.66 21.51
C LEU A 979 32.73 19.11 20.65
N CYS A 980 32.96 20.43 20.56
CA CYS A 980 34.06 20.97 19.77
C CYS A 980 35.33 21.28 20.57
N GLY A 981 35.28 21.27 21.90
CA GLY A 981 36.46 21.43 22.77
C GLY A 981 36.05 21.72 24.21
N ASN A 982 36.78 22.61 24.88
CA ASN A 982 36.45 23.07 26.24
C ASN A 982 35.68 24.41 26.28
N ILE A 983 35.37 24.99 25.11
CA ILE A 983 34.45 26.14 24.96
C ILE A 983 33.12 25.72 24.34
N LEU A 984 32.05 26.43 24.71
CA LEU A 984 30.70 26.24 24.15
C LEU A 984 30.65 26.73 22.69
N THR A 985 30.04 25.95 21.80
CA THR A 985 29.93 26.26 20.37
C THR A 985 28.52 26.05 19.83
N GLU A 986 28.29 26.40 18.56
CA GLU A 986 27.02 26.16 17.89
C GLU A 986 26.60 24.69 17.94
N ALA A 987 27.54 23.76 17.76
CA ALA A 987 27.28 22.32 17.81
C ALA A 987 26.60 21.91 19.12
N ASP A 988 26.99 22.55 20.22
CA ASP A 988 26.51 22.25 21.55
C ASP A 988 25.07 22.68 21.75
N ILE A 989 24.74 23.92 21.35
CA ILE A 989 23.37 24.44 21.32
C ILE A 989 22.50 23.62 20.34
N ARG A 990 23.08 23.19 19.20
CA ARG A 990 22.38 22.36 18.20
C ARG A 990 22.03 20.98 18.71
N LEU A 991 22.89 20.36 19.53
CA LEU A 991 22.58 19.10 20.21
C LEU A 991 21.60 19.31 21.37
N PHE A 992 21.86 20.30 22.23
CA PHE A 992 21.11 20.59 23.47
C PHE A 992 19.59 20.64 23.24
N VAL A 993 19.14 21.39 22.22
CA VAL A 993 17.70 21.51 21.91
C VAL A 993 17.03 20.20 21.50
N THR A 994 17.79 19.16 21.13
CA THR A 994 17.24 17.81 20.92
C THR A 994 17.32 16.98 22.20
N VAL A 995 18.48 16.94 22.88
CA VAL A 995 18.64 16.06 24.06
C VAL A 995 17.77 16.48 25.25
N ILE A 996 17.52 17.79 25.46
CA ILE A 996 16.62 18.29 26.52
C ILE A 996 15.13 17.85 26.34
N ARG A 997 14.79 17.27 25.17
CA ARG A 997 13.46 16.73 24.85
C ARG A 997 13.43 15.19 24.80
N PHE A 998 14.56 14.53 25.01
CA PHE A 998 14.71 13.10 24.72
C PHE A 998 13.87 12.22 25.66
N ASP A 999 14.15 12.28 26.96
CA ASP A 999 13.46 11.48 27.98
C ASP A 999 12.02 11.96 28.26
N GLU A 1000 11.74 13.25 28.09
CA GLU A 1000 10.41 13.83 28.32
C GLU A 1000 9.43 13.59 27.15
N VAL A 1001 9.94 13.33 25.93
CA VAL A 1001 9.12 13.13 24.72
C VAL A 1001 9.62 11.99 23.85
N TYR A 1002 10.82 12.09 23.27
CA TYR A 1002 11.20 11.27 22.11
C TYR A 1002 11.30 9.77 22.42
N VAL A 1003 11.69 9.40 23.65
CA VAL A 1003 11.71 8.00 24.11
C VAL A 1003 10.36 7.31 23.91
N VAL A 1004 9.26 7.98 24.27
CA VAL A 1004 7.90 7.40 24.21
C VAL A 1004 7.20 7.78 22.91
N HIS A 1005 7.08 9.08 22.61
CA HIS A 1005 6.31 9.59 21.47
C HIS A 1005 6.93 9.24 20.12
N PHE A 1006 8.26 9.29 20.02
CA PHE A 1006 9.01 8.91 18.82
C PHE A 1006 9.69 7.54 18.95
N LYS A 1007 9.30 6.75 19.96
CA LYS A 1007 9.76 5.37 20.21
C LYS A 1007 11.28 5.23 20.37
N CYS A 1008 12.00 6.31 20.66
CA CYS A 1008 13.47 6.31 20.75
C CYS A 1008 13.93 5.65 22.06
N ASN A 1009 13.70 4.35 22.25
CA ASN A 1009 13.71 3.68 23.56
C ASN A 1009 14.79 2.57 23.76
N LYS A 1010 15.84 2.51 22.92
CA LYS A 1010 17.01 1.60 23.13
C LYS A 1010 17.71 1.90 24.47
N LYS A 1011 17.81 3.18 24.85
CA LYS A 1011 18.48 3.66 26.06
C LYS A 1011 18.06 5.10 26.41
N LEU A 1012 17.83 5.42 27.68
CA LEU A 1012 17.47 6.77 28.14
C LEU A 1012 18.69 7.71 28.13
N LEU A 1013 18.46 9.02 27.97
CA LEU A 1013 19.52 10.03 28.04
C LEU A 1013 20.22 10.01 29.40
N ARG A 1014 19.48 9.78 30.50
CA ARG A 1014 20.06 9.72 31.86
C ARG A 1014 21.02 8.56 32.09
N GLU A 1015 20.98 7.53 31.24
CA GLU A 1015 21.88 6.37 31.28
C GLU A 1015 23.21 6.63 30.53
N TYR A 1016 23.38 7.85 29.99
CA TYR A 1016 24.63 8.35 29.41
C TYR A 1016 25.30 9.34 30.40
N PRO A 1017 26.29 8.91 31.20
CA PRO A 1017 26.79 9.72 32.31
C PRO A 1017 27.44 11.04 31.85
N ASN A 1018 28.13 11.07 30.71
CA ASN A 1018 28.72 12.32 30.20
C ASN A 1018 27.67 13.19 29.50
N LEU A 1019 26.85 12.63 28.61
CA LEU A 1019 25.83 13.36 27.84
C LEU A 1019 24.72 13.93 28.74
N PHE A 1020 24.31 13.22 29.80
CA PHE A 1020 23.33 13.74 30.77
C PHE A 1020 23.90 14.92 31.56
N ASN A 1021 25.10 14.79 32.12
CA ASN A 1021 25.75 15.90 32.83
C ASN A 1021 26.08 17.09 31.92
N TYR A 1022 26.44 16.85 30.66
CA TYR A 1022 26.59 17.88 29.63
C TYR A 1022 25.26 18.61 29.35
N THR A 1023 24.14 17.89 29.34
CA THR A 1023 22.81 18.48 29.17
C THR A 1023 22.45 19.39 30.35
N LYS A 1024 22.83 19.00 31.57
CA LYS A 1024 22.67 19.83 32.78
C LYS A 1024 23.60 21.05 32.81
N ASP A 1025 24.86 20.88 32.43
CA ASP A 1025 25.86 21.97 32.25
C ASP A 1025 25.30 23.06 31.34
N ILE A 1026 24.84 22.71 30.13
CA ILE A 1026 24.25 23.69 29.22
C ILE A 1026 22.95 24.29 29.78
N TYR A 1027 22.07 23.50 30.40
CA TYR A 1027 20.83 24.01 31.00
C TYR A 1027 21.08 25.06 32.11
N GLN A 1028 22.19 24.93 32.84
CA GLN A 1028 22.58 25.81 33.95
C GLN A 1028 23.38 27.05 33.48
N ILE A 1029 23.71 27.19 32.19
CA ILE A 1029 24.30 28.41 31.63
C ILE A 1029 23.29 29.58 31.80
N PRO A 1030 23.74 30.77 32.24
CA PRO A 1030 22.87 31.93 32.42
C PRO A 1030 21.96 32.21 31.21
N GLY A 1031 20.66 32.34 31.49
CA GLY A 1031 19.62 32.53 30.47
C GLY A 1031 19.13 31.27 29.76
N MET A 1032 19.89 30.15 29.75
CA MET A 1032 19.54 28.97 28.94
C MET A 1032 18.25 28.28 29.41
N SER A 1033 18.08 28.11 30.72
CA SER A 1033 16.87 27.51 31.32
C SER A 1033 15.59 28.24 30.89
N SER A 1034 15.63 29.57 30.73
CA SER A 1034 14.48 30.38 30.26
C SER A 1034 14.03 30.06 28.82
N THR A 1035 14.81 29.29 28.06
CA THR A 1035 14.55 28.89 26.67
C THR A 1035 13.80 27.55 26.56
N VAL A 1036 13.58 26.89 27.71
CA VAL A 1036 13.03 25.53 27.83
C VAL A 1036 11.77 25.55 28.70
N ASN A 1037 10.61 25.33 28.09
CA ASN A 1037 9.35 25.10 28.81
C ASN A 1037 8.91 23.64 28.58
N VAL A 1038 9.22 22.77 29.53
CA VAL A 1038 8.97 21.31 29.45
C VAL A 1038 7.47 21.00 29.30
N GLN A 1039 6.59 21.81 29.91
CA GLN A 1039 5.15 21.63 29.82
C GLN A 1039 4.61 21.99 28.42
N HIS A 1040 5.11 23.07 27.81
CA HIS A 1040 4.82 23.40 26.40
C HIS A 1040 5.35 22.33 25.44
N ILE A 1041 6.58 21.85 25.67
CA ILE A 1041 7.18 20.75 24.91
C ILE A 1041 6.26 19.52 24.94
N LYS A 1042 5.87 19.02 26.12
CA LYS A 1042 5.05 17.81 26.26
C LYS A 1042 3.65 18.02 25.68
N ARG A 1043 2.96 19.11 26.02
CA ARG A 1043 1.63 19.42 25.46
C ARG A 1043 1.65 19.52 23.94
N HIS A 1044 2.70 20.09 23.35
CA HIS A 1044 2.85 20.13 21.90
C HIS A 1044 2.97 18.73 21.29
N TYR A 1045 3.99 17.95 21.65
CA TYR A 1045 4.27 16.70 20.94
C TYR A 1045 3.14 15.69 21.11
N TYR A 1046 2.64 15.51 22.32
CA TYR A 1046 1.56 14.55 22.59
C TYR A 1046 0.19 15.04 22.11
N GLY A 1047 -0.09 16.35 22.10
CA GLY A 1047 -1.38 16.91 21.67
C GLY A 1047 -1.51 17.25 20.18
N SER A 1048 -0.42 17.59 19.50
CA SER A 1048 -0.44 18.10 18.11
C SER A 1048 -0.25 17.03 17.04
N HIS A 1049 0.01 15.78 17.43
CA HIS A 1049 0.28 14.66 16.53
C HIS A 1049 -0.77 13.52 16.68
N PRO A 1050 -2.05 13.75 16.30
CA PRO A 1050 -3.11 12.74 16.44
C PRO A 1050 -2.87 11.47 15.60
N SER A 1051 -1.97 11.52 14.61
CA SER A 1051 -1.51 10.33 13.85
C SER A 1051 -0.52 9.44 14.60
N ILE A 1052 -0.01 9.89 15.76
CA ILE A 1052 0.92 9.15 16.64
C ILE A 1052 0.24 8.90 18.00
N ASN A 1053 -0.49 9.90 18.52
CA ASN A 1053 -1.23 9.83 19.78
C ASN A 1053 -2.70 10.25 19.56
N PRO A 1054 -3.58 9.34 19.07
CA PRO A 1054 -4.96 9.69 18.69
C PRO A 1054 -5.81 10.25 19.83
N PHE A 1055 -5.48 9.93 21.08
CA PHE A 1055 -6.22 10.33 22.27
C PHE A 1055 -5.65 11.57 22.97
N GLY A 1056 -4.56 12.16 22.45
CA GLY A 1056 -3.94 13.36 23.02
C GLY A 1056 -3.37 13.19 24.43
N ILE A 1057 -3.21 11.96 24.92
CA ILE A 1057 -2.77 11.65 26.29
C ILE A 1057 -1.32 12.11 26.47
N ILE A 1058 -1.10 13.05 27.39
CA ILE A 1058 0.25 13.50 27.78
C ILE A 1058 0.70 12.64 28.97
N PRO A 1059 1.81 11.89 28.88
CA PRO A 1059 2.34 11.14 30.01
C PRO A 1059 2.92 12.08 31.06
N VAL A 1060 2.78 11.71 32.33
CA VAL A 1060 3.38 12.42 33.48
C VAL A 1060 4.89 12.60 33.27
N GLY A 1061 5.55 11.59 32.70
CA GLY A 1061 6.96 11.64 32.37
C GLY A 1061 7.89 11.46 33.58
N PRO A 1062 9.21 11.59 33.37
CA PRO A 1062 10.21 11.23 34.37
C PRO A 1062 10.55 12.32 35.41
N ASN A 1063 10.02 13.54 35.28
CA ASN A 1063 10.24 14.65 36.22
C ASN A 1063 11.73 14.93 36.49
N ILE A 1064 12.53 15.09 35.42
CA ILE A 1064 13.98 15.26 35.53
C ILE A 1064 14.37 16.65 36.05
N ASP A 1065 15.11 16.67 37.16
CA ASP A 1065 15.76 17.89 37.66
C ASP A 1065 17.06 18.19 36.89
N TYR A 1066 16.97 19.07 35.89
CA TYR A 1066 18.10 19.61 35.15
C TYR A 1066 18.87 20.72 35.90
N CYS A 1067 18.37 21.23 37.03
CA CYS A 1067 19.09 22.13 37.93
C CYS A 1067 20.05 21.38 38.87
N SER A 1068 19.91 20.05 39.02
CA SER A 1068 20.80 19.23 39.86
C SER A 1068 22.29 19.37 39.45
N PRO A 1069 23.24 19.45 40.40
CA PRO A 1069 24.67 19.68 40.11
C PRO A 1069 25.25 18.72 39.07
N HIS A 1070 26.14 19.21 38.20
CA HIS A 1070 26.77 18.44 37.13
C HIS A 1070 28.27 18.22 37.33
N ASP A 1071 28.81 17.13 36.79
CA ASP A 1071 30.21 16.72 36.98
C ASP A 1071 31.22 17.38 36.01
N ARG A 1072 30.73 18.15 35.03
CA ARG A 1072 31.52 18.67 33.87
C ARG A 1072 32.67 19.61 34.23
N ALA A 1073 32.74 20.11 35.46
CA ALA A 1073 33.87 20.88 35.99
C ALA A 1073 35.19 20.09 36.01
N ARG A 1074 35.18 18.75 35.89
CA ARG A 1074 36.42 17.94 35.74
C ARG A 1074 37.26 18.28 34.50
N PHE A 1075 36.72 19.06 33.56
CA PHE A 1075 37.39 19.45 32.31
C PHE A 1075 37.81 20.93 32.27
N THR A 1076 37.67 21.70 33.36
CA THR A 1076 38.14 23.09 33.45
C THR A 1076 39.48 23.18 34.19
N ALA A 1077 40.48 22.49 33.61
CA ALA A 1077 41.90 22.60 33.95
C ALA A 1077 42.63 23.21 32.74
#